data_AF-A0A820DXC1-F1
#
_entry.id   AF-A0A820DXC1-F1
#
_cell.length_a   1.000
_cell.length_b   1.000
_cell.length_c   1.000
_cell.angle_alpha   90.00
_cell.angle_beta   90.00
_cell.angle_gamma   90.00
#
_symmetry.space_group_name_H-M   'P 1'
#
loop_
_entity.id
_entity.type
_entity.pdbx_description
1 polymer ?
#
loop_
_entity_poly.entity_id
_entity_poly.type
_entity_poly.pdbx_seq_one_letter_code
_entity_poly.pdbx_strand_id
1 'polypeptide(L)'
;MGNLNPARSERPELNEREISYIILHTHFTRKQINDFYIRFLTYYPSGYVNFPQFCGLYSNELKHLSNSQPLLERLFHHIDTDKDGQLNFKEILFFKAISMPETDDDEKLRWIFFLYDTNLDHHIDEHEFFSLCHLAYRIHGKLLTIDRLNEFRFLFKKLDINNDRQLNLEEFIQLCQQCTYLLELITPMFNKTSWNSKKSQCGVFSSTNELTSDRIDYLMNRTKFTREQILHYYQTFQKNCPSGHLSKSEFIDFYQKLLRSKLSEVYCEFLFHAFDSLAQDDFIQFDEYLIAIYIHSNGSTSREKLEWLYNAYDRDTDGFISYEEIKQIVDAIFILYDIDREKHSVAYISYEIMAILDLNDDDKISKQEFVNMLKDKELTSFLVPSLIKKQNMRAARLLHLRSLLQTRTPCRANSILSHEPSGPKMNTEIPGPKSKEFIKKLEKTQNPFSTVFVLDVEKSIGNYSVDIDGNVMLDVYEQIASLPLGYNHPSIQKVFQDPKNLSQLVNRPALGVHPTPQFITQIEEILLPVAPKGLEYVQPMMCGSCSNENAFKAICIWYADKHRDGKPFTDEELKSSMYNKAPGCPTVSLMSFEGAFHGRTFGALSCTHSKAIHKLDIPSFDWPIAPFPRYKYPLEANERENAKEDEKCLAR
;
A
#
# COMPACT_ATOMS: atom_id res chain seq x y z
N MET A 1 23.34 29.65 -56.67
CA MET A 1 22.27 30.65 -56.87
C MET A 1 21.07 30.21 -56.06
N GLY A 2 20.51 31.10 -55.25
CA GLY A 2 19.29 30.85 -54.46
C GLY A 2 19.48 31.00 -52.95
N ASN A 3 19.64 32.24 -52.49
CA ASN A 3 19.47 32.63 -51.09
C ASN A 3 18.03 32.34 -50.65
N LEU A 4 17.84 31.40 -49.72
CA LEU A 4 16.69 31.35 -48.84
C LEU A 4 17.20 31.04 -47.43
N ASN A 5 17.82 32.05 -46.82
CA ASN A 5 17.99 32.10 -45.37
C ASN A 5 16.70 32.76 -44.85
N PRO A 6 15.74 32.02 -44.26
CA PRO A 6 14.61 32.66 -43.60
C PRO A 6 15.15 33.53 -42.45
N ALA A 7 14.52 34.69 -42.27
CA ALA A 7 14.93 35.73 -41.34
C ALA A 7 15.12 35.18 -39.92
N ARG A 8 16.09 35.75 -39.20
CA ARG A 8 16.50 35.38 -37.84
C ARG A 8 15.40 35.54 -36.76
N SER A 9 14.19 35.95 -37.13
CA SER A 9 13.11 36.42 -36.24
C SER A 9 11.94 35.44 -36.04
N GLU A 10 11.97 34.25 -36.66
CA GLU A 10 10.89 33.24 -36.55
C GLU A 10 11.42 31.84 -36.18
N ARG A 11 12.61 31.75 -35.59
CA ARG A 11 13.02 30.49 -34.98
C ARG A 11 12.35 30.42 -33.60
N PRO A 12 11.62 29.33 -33.24
CA PRO A 12 11.39 29.08 -31.84
C PRO A 12 12.75 29.16 -31.14
N GLU A 13 12.84 29.90 -30.04
CA GLU A 13 14.04 29.92 -29.21
C GLU A 13 13.71 29.12 -27.97
N LEU A 14 14.57 28.15 -27.62
CA LEU A 14 14.49 27.49 -26.32
C LEU A 14 14.67 28.54 -25.24
N ASN A 15 13.66 28.72 -24.39
CA ASN A 15 13.74 29.66 -23.30
C ASN A 15 14.67 29.12 -22.18
N GLU A 16 15.17 30.00 -21.32
CA GLU A 16 16.10 29.62 -20.23
C GLU A 16 15.57 28.49 -19.34
N ARG A 17 14.25 28.46 -19.09
CA ARG A 17 13.64 27.42 -18.27
C ARG A 17 13.70 26.06 -18.96
N GLU A 18 13.48 26.02 -20.27
CA GLU A 18 13.56 24.79 -21.06
C GLU A 18 14.99 24.27 -21.15
N ILE A 19 15.97 25.16 -21.32
CA ILE A 19 17.38 24.78 -21.33
C ILE A 19 17.79 24.23 -19.96
N SER A 20 17.42 24.90 -18.86
CA SER A 20 17.67 24.41 -17.50
C SER A 20 16.99 23.06 -17.23
N TYR A 21 15.77 22.88 -17.72
CA TYR A 21 15.04 21.62 -17.58
C TYR A 21 15.74 20.47 -18.30
N ILE A 22 16.18 20.68 -19.55
CA ILE A 22 16.91 19.66 -20.32
C ILE A 22 18.26 19.35 -19.67
N ILE A 23 18.99 20.35 -19.15
CA ILE A 23 20.27 20.13 -18.46
C ILE A 23 20.09 19.31 -17.17
N LEU A 24 18.98 19.53 -16.45
CA LEU A 24 18.70 18.81 -15.20
C LEU A 24 18.36 17.33 -15.45
N HIS A 25 17.76 17.01 -16.59
CA HIS A 25 17.22 15.68 -16.91
C HIS A 25 17.97 14.96 -18.05
N THR A 26 19.09 15.50 -18.52
CA THR A 26 19.95 14.84 -19.52
C THR A 26 21.43 15.10 -19.22
N HIS A 27 22.32 14.27 -19.75
CA HIS A 27 23.77 14.47 -19.60
C HIS A 27 24.34 15.58 -20.53
N PHE A 28 23.51 16.34 -21.25
CA PHE A 28 23.98 17.31 -22.21
C PHE A 28 24.30 18.66 -21.57
N THR A 29 25.47 19.20 -21.92
CA THR A 29 25.84 20.56 -21.57
C THR A 29 25.03 21.57 -22.38
N ARG A 30 24.88 22.78 -21.83
CA ARG A 30 24.23 23.91 -22.51
C ARG A 30 24.75 24.15 -23.94
N LYS A 31 26.05 23.99 -24.15
CA LYS A 31 26.68 24.14 -25.47
C LYS A 31 26.22 23.04 -26.42
N GLN A 32 26.20 21.78 -25.97
CA GLN A 32 25.72 20.65 -26.78
C GLN A 32 24.23 20.80 -27.14
N ILE A 33 23.39 21.23 -26.20
CA ILE A 33 21.95 21.46 -26.44
C ILE A 33 21.76 22.51 -27.54
N ASN A 34 22.48 23.64 -27.45
CA ASN A 34 22.42 24.68 -28.48
C ASN A 34 22.92 24.18 -29.84
N ASP A 35 24.00 23.41 -29.87
CA ASP A 35 24.55 22.83 -31.12
C ASP A 35 23.59 21.77 -31.72
N PHE A 36 22.87 21.01 -30.90
CA PHE A 36 21.81 20.11 -31.36
C PHE A 36 20.60 20.89 -31.87
N TYR A 37 20.21 21.96 -31.19
CA TYR A 37 19.06 22.78 -31.56
C TYR A 37 19.25 23.49 -32.89
N ILE A 38 20.44 24.08 -33.11
CA ILE A 38 20.80 24.71 -34.37
C ILE A 38 20.77 23.69 -35.51
N ARG A 39 21.32 22.49 -35.30
CA ARG A 39 21.29 21.42 -36.30
C ARG A 39 19.86 20.95 -36.58
N PHE A 40 19.06 20.75 -35.53
CA PHE A 40 17.67 20.35 -35.64
C PHE A 40 16.86 21.32 -36.50
N LEU A 41 16.90 22.62 -36.20
CA LEU A 41 16.19 23.64 -36.98
C LEU A 41 16.76 23.85 -38.39
N THR A 42 18.00 23.44 -38.64
CA THR A 42 18.59 23.48 -39.99
C THR A 42 18.01 22.39 -40.89
N TYR A 43 17.76 21.19 -40.36
CA TYR A 43 17.18 20.07 -41.11
C TYR A 43 15.64 20.04 -41.06
N TYR A 44 15.05 20.55 -39.98
CA TYR A 44 13.61 20.60 -39.73
C TYR A 44 13.17 22.04 -39.39
N PRO A 45 13.05 22.92 -40.40
CA PRO A 45 12.75 24.34 -40.17
C PRO A 45 11.39 24.60 -39.52
N SER A 46 10.46 23.64 -39.59
CA SER A 46 9.16 23.69 -38.90
C SER A 46 9.27 23.54 -37.38
N GLY A 47 10.38 23.02 -36.86
CA GLY A 47 10.54 22.69 -35.44
C GLY A 47 9.96 21.33 -35.02
N TYR A 48 9.43 20.55 -35.96
CA TYR A 48 8.78 19.26 -35.71
C TYR A 48 9.22 18.19 -36.72
N VAL A 49 9.18 16.93 -36.29
CA VAL A 49 9.53 15.73 -37.09
C VAL A 49 8.35 14.78 -37.14
N ASN A 50 7.87 14.46 -38.34
CA ASN A 50 6.81 13.46 -38.53
C ASN A 50 7.37 12.03 -38.63
N PHE A 51 6.48 11.02 -38.58
CA PHE A 51 6.88 9.61 -38.58
C PHE A 51 7.83 9.18 -39.72
N PRO A 52 7.59 9.54 -41.01
CA PRO A 52 8.55 9.26 -42.09
C PRO A 52 9.93 9.93 -41.87
N GLN A 53 9.94 11.17 -41.39
CA GLN A 53 11.17 11.92 -41.10
C GLN A 53 11.94 11.33 -39.91
N PHE A 54 11.23 10.85 -38.88
CA PHE A 54 11.79 10.13 -37.74
C PHE A 54 12.50 8.84 -38.18
N CYS A 55 11.83 8.02 -39.00
CA CYS A 55 12.43 6.82 -39.59
C CYS A 55 13.70 7.14 -40.40
N GLY A 56 13.72 8.27 -41.11
CA GLY A 56 14.90 8.76 -41.82
C GLY A 56 16.03 9.22 -40.89
N LEU A 57 15.70 9.99 -39.85
CA LEU A 57 16.65 10.54 -38.86
C LEU A 57 17.42 9.44 -38.13
N TYR A 58 16.71 8.39 -37.73
CA TYR A 58 17.26 7.26 -36.99
C TYR A 58 17.55 6.03 -37.87
N SER A 59 17.54 6.18 -39.21
CA SER A 59 17.70 5.08 -40.17
C SER A 59 18.96 4.24 -39.98
N ASN A 60 20.05 4.83 -39.50
CA ASN A 60 21.30 4.11 -39.17
C ASN A 60 21.25 3.41 -37.81
N GLU A 61 20.61 4.02 -36.81
CA GLU A 61 20.53 3.54 -35.43
C GLU A 61 19.48 2.42 -35.32
N LEU A 62 18.35 2.56 -36.03
CA LEU A 62 17.22 1.63 -36.07
C LEU A 62 17.20 0.74 -37.31
N LYS A 63 18.32 0.61 -38.03
CA LYS A 63 18.41 -0.16 -39.29
C LYS A 63 17.91 -1.61 -39.15
N HIS A 64 18.10 -2.21 -37.98
CA HIS A 64 17.65 -3.56 -37.65
C HIS A 64 16.13 -3.67 -37.42
N LEU A 65 15.45 -2.55 -37.14
CA LEU A 65 13.98 -2.47 -37.00
C LEU A 65 13.26 -2.07 -38.30
N SER A 66 14.01 -1.75 -39.36
CA SER A 66 13.44 -1.29 -40.65
C SER A 66 12.43 -2.27 -41.29
N ASN A 67 12.44 -3.54 -40.87
CA ASN A 67 11.51 -4.57 -41.31
C ASN A 67 10.22 -4.68 -40.46
N SER A 68 10.06 -3.85 -39.42
CA SER A 68 8.92 -3.90 -38.48
C SER A 68 8.28 -2.53 -38.28
N GLN A 69 7.44 -2.13 -39.23
CA GLN A 69 6.66 -0.88 -39.19
C GLN A 69 5.84 -0.70 -37.89
N PRO A 70 5.15 -1.72 -37.33
CA PRO A 70 4.35 -1.54 -36.11
C PRO A 70 5.18 -1.14 -34.88
N LEU A 71 6.43 -1.59 -34.80
CA LEU A 71 7.30 -1.24 -33.68
C LEU A 71 7.84 0.18 -33.82
N LEU A 72 8.16 0.61 -35.04
CA LEU A 72 8.58 1.99 -35.31
C LEU A 72 7.44 2.97 -35.03
N GLU A 73 6.21 2.60 -35.39
CA GLU A 73 5.02 3.40 -35.07
C GLU A 73 4.82 3.48 -33.56
N ARG A 74 4.92 2.36 -32.83
CA ARG A 74 4.81 2.36 -31.36
C ARG A 74 5.89 3.21 -30.68
N LEU A 75 7.12 3.10 -31.16
CA LEU A 75 8.25 3.91 -30.73
C LEU A 75 7.99 5.41 -30.95
N PHE A 76 7.47 5.77 -32.12
CA PHE A 76 7.14 7.16 -32.44
C PHE A 76 6.05 7.72 -31.53
N HIS A 77 4.94 6.98 -31.33
CA HIS A 77 3.86 7.41 -30.43
C HIS A 77 4.30 7.50 -28.96
N HIS A 78 5.30 6.71 -28.54
CA HIS A 78 5.82 6.78 -27.18
C HIS A 78 6.74 8.00 -26.97
N ILE A 79 7.49 8.42 -27.99
CA ILE A 79 8.33 9.62 -27.93
C ILE A 79 7.45 10.89 -27.99
N ASP A 80 6.33 10.83 -28.70
CA ASP A 80 5.29 11.87 -28.80
C ASP A 80 4.51 11.98 -27.47
N THR A 81 5.06 12.76 -26.53
CA THR A 81 4.55 12.83 -25.16
C THR A 81 3.29 13.70 -25.08
N ASP A 82 3.19 14.72 -25.94
CA ASP A 82 2.02 15.60 -26.01
C ASP A 82 0.90 15.08 -26.96
N LYS A 83 1.16 13.96 -27.65
CA LYS A 83 0.23 13.23 -28.54
C LYS A 83 -0.26 14.09 -29.71
N ASP A 84 0.58 15.02 -30.18
CA ASP A 84 0.25 15.91 -31.28
C ASP A 84 0.48 15.30 -32.68
N GLY A 85 1.02 14.07 -32.73
CA GLY A 85 1.33 13.32 -33.93
C GLY A 85 2.64 13.72 -34.61
N GLN A 86 3.44 14.57 -33.96
CA GLN A 86 4.73 15.08 -34.40
C GLN A 86 5.73 15.09 -33.24
N LEU A 87 7.03 15.05 -33.53
CA LEU A 87 8.05 15.10 -32.49
C LEU A 87 8.73 16.46 -32.46
N ASN A 88 8.64 17.15 -31.33
CA ASN A 88 9.31 18.42 -31.10
C ASN A 88 10.78 18.19 -30.68
N PHE A 89 11.57 19.27 -30.61
CA PHE A 89 12.99 19.17 -30.27
C PHE A 89 13.27 18.52 -28.90
N LYS A 90 12.42 18.76 -27.90
CA LYS A 90 12.63 18.23 -26.54
C LYS A 90 12.47 16.72 -26.56
N GLU A 91 11.40 16.22 -27.17
CA GLU A 91 11.10 14.79 -27.25
C GLU A 91 12.21 14.03 -27.97
N ILE A 92 12.69 14.58 -29.08
CA ILE A 92 13.82 14.00 -29.83
C ILE A 92 15.10 14.03 -29.01
N LEU A 93 15.36 15.11 -28.28
CA LEU A 93 16.57 15.25 -27.49
C LEU A 93 16.55 14.33 -26.26
N PHE A 94 15.40 14.15 -25.61
CA PHE A 94 15.21 13.20 -24.51
C PHE A 94 15.36 11.77 -24.99
N PHE A 95 14.72 11.39 -26.10
CA PHE A 95 14.94 10.09 -26.72
C PHE A 95 16.42 9.89 -27.10
N LYS A 96 17.07 10.92 -27.64
CA LYS A 96 18.51 10.88 -27.95
C LYS A 96 19.35 10.69 -26.71
N ALA A 97 19.04 11.36 -25.60
CA ALA A 97 19.72 11.17 -24.32
C ALA A 97 19.59 9.73 -23.83
N ILE A 98 18.37 9.16 -23.84
CA ILE A 98 18.13 7.78 -23.38
C ILE A 98 18.87 6.75 -24.26
N SER A 99 18.94 7.00 -25.56
CA SER A 99 19.62 6.12 -26.52
C SER A 99 21.16 6.14 -26.43
N MET A 100 21.76 7.04 -25.64
CA MET A 100 23.21 7.13 -25.51
C MET A 100 23.79 5.95 -24.72
N PRO A 101 24.96 5.41 -25.10
CA PRO A 101 25.64 4.37 -24.34
C PRO A 101 25.86 4.73 -22.86
N GLU A 102 26.13 6.00 -22.59
CA GLU A 102 26.49 6.55 -21.27
C GLU A 102 25.32 6.65 -20.28
N THR A 103 24.08 6.51 -20.74
CA THR A 103 22.88 6.55 -19.88
C THR A 103 22.81 5.31 -19.00
N ASP A 104 22.33 5.47 -17.77
CA ASP A 104 22.24 4.39 -16.80
C ASP A 104 21.34 3.24 -17.28
N ASP A 105 21.71 2.00 -16.95
CA ASP A 105 20.99 0.81 -17.40
C ASP A 105 19.58 0.75 -16.77
N ASP A 106 19.37 1.26 -15.55
CA ASP A 106 18.04 1.31 -14.93
C ASP A 106 17.13 2.35 -15.60
N GLU A 107 17.68 3.50 -16.04
CA GLU A 107 16.92 4.49 -16.81
C GLU A 107 16.48 3.94 -18.18
N LYS A 108 17.34 3.16 -18.84
CA LYS A 108 16.98 2.46 -20.08
C LYS A 108 15.89 1.41 -19.84
N LEU A 109 15.98 0.63 -18.77
CA LEU A 109 14.97 -0.38 -18.42
C LEU A 109 13.62 0.25 -18.07
N ARG A 110 13.60 1.37 -17.34
CA ARG A 110 12.37 2.15 -17.08
C ARG A 110 11.71 2.60 -18.37
N TRP A 111 12.51 3.08 -19.31
CA TRP A 111 11.97 3.55 -20.59
C TRP A 111 11.45 2.39 -21.45
N ILE A 112 12.13 1.24 -21.42
CA ILE A 112 11.68 0.00 -22.07
C ILE A 112 10.33 -0.44 -21.48
N PHE A 113 10.16 -0.37 -20.16
CA PHE A 113 8.89 -0.68 -19.48
C PHE A 113 7.73 0.18 -20.04
N PHE A 114 7.90 1.51 -20.09
CA PHE A 114 6.86 2.40 -20.58
C PHE A 114 6.59 2.32 -22.09
N LEU A 115 7.55 1.84 -22.87
CA LEU A 115 7.32 1.54 -24.28
C LEU A 115 6.40 0.32 -24.46
N TYR A 116 6.38 -0.59 -23.48
CA TYR A 116 5.65 -1.85 -23.51
C TYR A 116 4.33 -1.85 -22.74
N ASP A 117 4.15 -0.93 -21.81
CA ASP A 117 2.87 -0.48 -21.29
C ASP A 117 2.11 0.29 -22.40
N THR A 118 1.23 -0.40 -23.12
CA THR A 118 0.55 0.13 -24.32
C THR A 118 -0.66 0.99 -23.96
N ASN A 119 -1.28 0.65 -22.83
CA ASN A 119 -2.51 1.27 -22.36
C ASN A 119 -2.24 2.39 -21.34
N LEU A 120 -0.97 2.59 -20.95
CA LEU A 120 -0.48 3.58 -19.99
C LEU A 120 -1.05 3.37 -18.58
N ASP A 121 -1.34 2.12 -18.20
CA ASP A 121 -1.85 1.77 -16.88
C ASP A 121 -0.73 1.55 -15.84
N HIS A 122 0.52 1.77 -16.24
CA HIS A 122 1.75 1.57 -15.46
C HIS A 122 2.02 0.11 -15.08
N HIS A 123 1.42 -0.82 -15.80
CA HIS A 123 1.63 -2.24 -15.66
C HIS A 123 1.84 -2.88 -17.05
N ILE A 124 2.39 -4.09 -17.07
CA ILE A 124 2.46 -4.92 -18.29
C ILE A 124 1.65 -6.17 -18.03
N ASP A 125 0.52 -6.30 -18.71
CA ASP A 125 -0.31 -7.49 -18.59
C ASP A 125 0.22 -8.67 -19.44
N GLU A 126 -0.37 -9.85 -19.25
CA GLU A 126 0.02 -11.08 -19.97
C GLU A 126 -0.09 -10.93 -21.51
N HIS A 127 -1.06 -10.13 -22.00
CA HIS A 127 -1.29 -9.89 -23.42
C HIS A 127 -0.22 -8.95 -24.02
N GLU A 128 0.14 -7.89 -23.29
CA GLU A 128 1.20 -6.96 -23.64
C GLU A 128 2.57 -7.63 -23.66
N PHE A 129 2.85 -8.46 -22.65
CA PHE A 129 4.07 -9.25 -22.56
C PHE A 129 4.20 -10.25 -23.71
N PHE A 130 3.14 -10.97 -24.10
CA PHE A 130 3.24 -11.91 -25.23
C PHE A 130 3.31 -11.20 -26.59
N SER A 131 2.60 -10.10 -26.75
CA SER A 131 2.71 -9.26 -27.95
C SER A 131 4.17 -8.85 -28.18
N LEU A 132 4.89 -8.54 -27.11
CA LEU A 132 6.32 -8.27 -27.09
C LEU A 132 7.17 -9.49 -27.47
N CYS A 133 6.95 -10.66 -26.85
CA CYS A 133 7.73 -11.86 -27.16
C CYS A 133 7.59 -12.25 -28.64
N HIS A 134 6.37 -12.14 -29.19
CA HIS A 134 6.10 -12.37 -30.61
C HIS A 134 6.84 -11.38 -31.51
N LEU A 135 6.87 -10.10 -31.15
CA LEU A 135 7.52 -9.05 -31.92
C LEU A 135 9.04 -9.21 -31.93
N ALA A 136 9.64 -9.50 -30.77
CA ALA A 136 11.07 -9.73 -30.65
C ALA A 136 11.55 -10.93 -31.49
N TYR A 137 10.81 -12.06 -31.46
CA TYR A 137 11.11 -13.21 -32.30
C TYR A 137 11.03 -12.88 -33.80
N ARG A 138 10.03 -12.09 -34.19
CA ARG A 138 9.84 -11.64 -35.57
C ARG A 138 10.99 -10.75 -36.06
N ILE A 139 11.50 -9.86 -35.21
CA ILE A 139 12.67 -9.01 -35.52
C ILE A 139 13.93 -9.85 -35.76
N HIS A 140 14.10 -10.95 -35.03
CA HIS A 140 15.18 -11.90 -35.22
C HIS A 140 14.94 -12.93 -36.35
N GLY A 141 13.85 -12.80 -37.11
CA GLY A 141 13.50 -13.71 -38.20
C GLY A 141 13.14 -15.12 -37.74
N LYS A 142 12.72 -15.29 -36.49
CA LYS A 142 12.34 -16.58 -35.88
C LYS A 142 10.83 -16.64 -35.66
N LEU A 143 10.25 -17.83 -35.80
CA LEU A 143 8.87 -18.11 -35.40
C LEU A 143 8.84 -18.53 -33.93
N LEU A 144 7.95 -17.91 -33.15
CA LEU A 144 7.73 -18.28 -31.75
C LEU A 144 6.95 -19.59 -31.69
N THR A 145 7.59 -20.65 -31.19
CA THR A 145 6.96 -21.98 -31.05
C THR A 145 6.10 -22.04 -29.79
N ILE A 146 5.13 -22.96 -29.75
CA ILE A 146 4.24 -23.15 -28.59
C ILE A 146 5.03 -23.50 -27.33
N ASP A 147 6.09 -24.31 -27.45
CA ASP A 147 6.95 -24.68 -26.31
C ASP A 147 7.63 -23.45 -25.71
N ARG A 148 8.13 -22.54 -26.55
CA ARG A 148 8.73 -21.28 -26.09
C ARG A 148 7.72 -20.32 -25.51
N LEU A 149 6.50 -20.28 -26.04
CA LEU A 149 5.41 -19.50 -25.47
C LEU A 149 5.01 -19.99 -24.07
N ASN A 150 5.06 -21.31 -23.84
CA ASN A 150 4.85 -21.89 -22.52
C ASN A 150 5.99 -21.58 -21.54
N GLU A 151 7.25 -21.54 -22.01
CA GLU A 151 8.38 -21.04 -21.22
C GLU A 151 8.17 -19.56 -20.85
N PHE A 152 7.68 -18.72 -21.76
CA PHE A 152 7.37 -17.32 -21.48
C PHE A 152 6.20 -17.14 -20.51
N ARG A 153 5.19 -18.01 -20.54
CA ARG A 153 4.14 -18.06 -19.50
C ARG A 153 4.70 -18.37 -18.13
N PHE A 154 5.62 -19.33 -18.05
CA PHE A 154 6.27 -19.66 -16.79
C PHE A 154 7.14 -18.49 -16.29
N LEU A 155 7.83 -17.80 -17.20
CA LEU A 155 8.57 -16.58 -16.88
C LEU A 155 7.65 -15.46 -16.40
N PHE A 156 6.52 -15.20 -17.07
CA PHE A 156 5.52 -14.20 -16.66
C PHE A 156 4.96 -14.50 -15.26
N LYS A 157 4.66 -15.76 -14.97
CA LYS A 157 4.20 -16.16 -13.64
C LYS A 157 5.29 -16.07 -12.55
N LYS A 158 6.56 -16.16 -12.95
CA LYS A 158 7.70 -15.95 -12.05
C LYS A 158 8.02 -14.46 -11.87
N LEU A 159 7.68 -13.65 -12.88
CA LEU A 159 7.80 -12.20 -12.95
C LEU A 159 6.78 -11.50 -12.05
N ASP A 160 5.57 -12.05 -11.96
CA ASP A 160 4.45 -11.60 -11.14
C ASP A 160 4.62 -12.06 -9.69
N ILE A 161 5.41 -11.31 -8.92
CA ILE A 161 5.84 -11.68 -7.56
C ILE A 161 4.64 -11.63 -6.61
N ASN A 162 3.76 -10.66 -6.79
CA ASN A 162 2.56 -10.46 -5.99
C ASN A 162 1.34 -11.29 -6.47
N ASN A 163 1.46 -12.04 -7.56
CA ASN A 163 0.40 -12.83 -8.23
C ASN A 163 -0.84 -12.00 -8.65
N ASP A 164 -0.66 -10.72 -9.00
CA ASP A 164 -1.73 -9.84 -9.47
C ASP A 164 -2.03 -9.98 -10.98
N ARG A 165 -1.26 -10.84 -11.69
CA ARG A 165 -1.29 -11.09 -13.14
C ARG A 165 -0.86 -9.92 -14.00
N GLN A 166 -0.17 -8.95 -13.41
CA GLN A 166 0.39 -7.79 -14.04
C GLN A 166 1.86 -7.66 -13.61
N LEU A 167 2.65 -6.91 -14.36
CA LEU A 167 4.03 -6.62 -13.99
C LEU A 167 4.17 -5.13 -13.77
N ASN A 168 4.47 -4.74 -12.55
CA ASN A 168 4.82 -3.35 -12.26
C ASN A 168 6.29 -3.06 -12.67
N LEU A 169 6.67 -1.78 -12.61
CA LEU A 169 7.98 -1.32 -13.04
C LEU A 169 9.14 -1.99 -12.28
N GLU A 170 8.97 -2.26 -11.00
CA GLU A 170 10.02 -2.83 -10.15
C GLU A 170 10.19 -4.32 -10.42
N GLU A 171 9.09 -5.06 -10.57
CA GLU A 171 9.08 -6.47 -10.99
C GLU A 171 9.73 -6.66 -12.36
N PHE A 172 9.43 -5.76 -13.31
CA PHE A 172 10.03 -5.77 -14.64
C PHE A 172 11.54 -5.52 -14.61
N ILE A 173 12.00 -4.53 -13.83
CA ILE A 173 13.44 -4.22 -13.69
C ILE A 173 14.20 -5.36 -13.02
N GLN A 174 13.69 -5.86 -11.89
CA GLN A 174 14.35 -6.93 -11.13
C GLN A 174 14.55 -8.17 -12.00
N LEU A 175 13.57 -8.54 -12.82
CA LEU A 175 13.72 -9.70 -13.67
C LEU A 175 14.55 -9.45 -14.92
N CYS A 176 14.53 -8.26 -15.52
CA CYS A 176 15.46 -7.92 -16.60
C CYS A 176 16.93 -8.00 -16.13
N GLN A 177 17.18 -7.70 -14.85
CA GLN A 177 18.49 -7.85 -14.22
C GLN A 177 18.84 -9.33 -13.91
N GLN A 178 17.85 -10.17 -13.60
CA GLN A 178 18.04 -11.60 -13.29
C GLN A 178 18.02 -12.51 -14.53
N CYS A 179 17.37 -12.09 -15.62
CA CYS A 179 17.15 -12.89 -16.84
C CYS A 179 17.82 -12.23 -18.05
N THR A 180 19.11 -12.50 -18.22
CA THR A 180 19.90 -12.01 -19.36
C THR A 180 19.31 -12.42 -20.72
N TYR A 181 18.62 -13.56 -20.80
CA TYR A 181 17.93 -14.01 -22.00
C TYR A 181 16.75 -13.11 -22.40
N LEU A 182 15.93 -12.66 -21.43
CA LEU A 182 14.83 -11.73 -21.70
C LEU A 182 15.38 -10.37 -22.10
N LEU A 183 16.44 -9.91 -21.41
CA LEU A 183 17.13 -8.67 -21.74
C LEU A 183 17.62 -8.73 -23.19
N GLU A 184 18.36 -9.78 -23.60
CA GLU A 184 18.78 -9.98 -25.00
C GLU A 184 17.63 -9.98 -26.02
N LEU A 185 16.42 -10.36 -25.60
CA LEU A 185 15.22 -10.42 -26.44
C LEU A 185 14.55 -9.05 -26.63
N ILE A 186 14.52 -8.22 -25.59
CA ILE A 186 13.83 -6.90 -25.59
C ILE A 186 14.77 -5.72 -25.89
N THR A 187 16.06 -5.90 -25.62
CA THR A 187 17.16 -4.96 -25.90
C THR A 187 17.45 -4.63 -27.37
N PRO A 188 17.15 -5.46 -28.41
CA PRO A 188 17.64 -5.23 -29.76
C PRO A 188 17.41 -3.82 -30.30
N MET A 189 16.42 -3.08 -29.78
CA MET A 189 16.10 -1.69 -30.10
C MET A 189 17.23 -0.67 -29.87
N PHE A 190 18.21 -0.93 -28.99
CA PHE A 190 19.32 -0.01 -28.69
C PHE A 190 20.65 -0.55 -29.22
N ASN A 191 20.92 -0.33 -30.51
CA ASN A 191 22.16 -0.81 -31.12
C ASN A 191 23.39 -0.13 -30.46
N LYS A 192 24.33 -0.94 -29.93
CA LYS A 192 25.55 -0.53 -29.18
C LYS A 192 25.39 -0.16 -27.70
N THR A 193 24.30 -0.54 -27.03
CA THR A 193 24.34 -0.59 -25.56
C THR A 193 25.11 -1.83 -25.14
N SER A 194 26.39 -1.65 -24.77
CA SER A 194 27.04 -2.62 -23.91
C SER A 194 26.39 -2.48 -22.54
N TRP A 195 25.33 -3.26 -22.30
CA TRP A 195 24.86 -3.49 -20.94
C TRP A 195 26.09 -3.88 -20.15
N ASN A 196 26.36 -3.19 -19.06
CA ASN A 196 27.40 -3.61 -18.14
C ASN A 196 26.88 -4.86 -17.42
N SER A 197 26.73 -5.95 -18.19
CA SER A 197 26.93 -7.27 -17.68
C SER A 197 28.34 -7.25 -17.10
N LYS A 198 28.41 -7.02 -15.78
CA LYS A 198 29.23 -7.91 -14.99
C LYS A 198 28.98 -9.28 -15.59
N LYS A 199 30.00 -9.85 -16.23
CA LYS A 199 30.01 -11.27 -16.57
C LYS A 199 29.90 -12.03 -15.25
N SER A 200 28.70 -12.06 -14.70
CA SER A 200 28.18 -13.19 -13.98
C SER A 200 28.05 -14.24 -15.09
N GLN A 201 29.16 -14.91 -15.39
CA GLN A 201 29.03 -16.27 -15.87
C GLN A 201 28.02 -16.91 -14.93
N CYS A 202 26.98 -17.47 -15.54
CA CYS A 202 26.21 -18.54 -14.95
C CYS A 202 27.22 -19.66 -14.64
N GLY A 203 27.93 -19.50 -13.53
CA GLY A 203 28.44 -20.58 -12.75
C GLY A 203 27.23 -21.07 -12.00
N VAL A 204 26.69 -22.20 -12.45
CA VAL A 204 26.37 -23.25 -11.50
C VAL A 204 27.59 -23.31 -10.58
N PHE A 205 27.52 -22.70 -9.40
CA PHE A 205 28.53 -22.95 -8.39
C PHE A 205 28.37 -24.42 -8.07
N SER A 206 29.28 -25.21 -8.65
CA SER A 206 29.53 -26.54 -8.13
C SER A 206 29.80 -26.37 -6.65
N SER A 207 29.24 -27.29 -5.87
CA SER A 207 29.42 -27.50 -4.44
C SER A 207 30.90 -27.60 -4.01
N THR A 208 31.64 -26.51 -4.08
CA THR A 208 33.04 -26.44 -3.63
C THR A 208 33.18 -25.30 -2.64
N ASN A 209 33.31 -25.67 -1.35
CA ASN A 209 33.61 -24.85 -0.18
C ASN A 209 35.02 -24.22 -0.25
N GLU A 210 35.41 -23.60 -1.37
CA GLU A 210 36.74 -23.00 -1.56
C GLU A 210 36.69 -21.48 -1.71
N LEU A 211 37.62 -20.79 -1.04
CA LEU A 211 37.73 -19.33 -1.01
C LEU A 211 38.57 -18.87 -2.23
N THR A 212 37.93 -18.61 -3.37
CA THR A 212 38.59 -18.14 -4.60
C THR A 212 39.09 -16.69 -4.48
N SER A 213 40.04 -16.28 -5.33
CA SER A 213 40.57 -14.90 -5.30
C SER A 213 39.47 -13.85 -5.53
N ASP A 214 38.52 -14.12 -6.43
CA ASP A 214 37.41 -13.21 -6.73
C ASP A 214 36.45 -13.06 -5.53
N ARG A 215 36.24 -14.14 -4.77
CA ARG A 215 35.43 -14.11 -3.54
C ARG A 215 36.11 -13.30 -2.43
N ILE A 216 37.44 -13.39 -2.31
CA ILE A 216 38.21 -12.54 -1.39
C ILE A 216 38.10 -11.07 -1.78
N ASP A 217 38.25 -10.74 -3.06
CA ASP A 217 38.20 -9.36 -3.53
C ASP A 217 36.79 -8.74 -3.35
N TYR A 218 35.73 -9.56 -3.53
CA TYR A 218 34.35 -9.21 -3.18
C TYR A 218 34.20 -8.86 -1.69
N LEU A 219 34.71 -9.71 -0.79
CA LEU A 219 34.61 -9.51 0.66
C LEU A 219 35.45 -8.31 1.13
N MET A 220 36.62 -8.07 0.55
CA MET A 220 37.47 -6.91 0.85
C MET A 220 36.74 -5.59 0.56
N ASN A 221 36.03 -5.51 -0.56
CA ASN A 221 35.26 -4.31 -0.93
C ASN A 221 34.07 -4.05 0.00
N ARG A 222 33.44 -5.09 0.54
CA ARG A 222 32.24 -4.98 1.41
C ARG A 222 32.56 -4.82 2.90
N THR A 223 33.67 -5.38 3.38
CA THR A 223 33.96 -5.49 4.83
C THR A 223 35.16 -4.67 5.30
N LYS A 224 35.85 -3.96 4.41
CA LYS A 224 37.11 -3.21 4.68
C LYS A 224 38.19 -4.05 5.39
N PHE A 225 38.04 -5.37 5.48
CA PHE A 225 39.02 -6.28 6.04
C PHE A 225 40.13 -6.54 5.03
N THR A 226 41.35 -6.75 5.52
CA THR A 226 42.47 -7.14 4.65
C THR A 226 42.33 -8.60 4.23
N ARG A 227 43.02 -8.98 3.15
CA ARG A 227 43.08 -10.36 2.66
C ARG A 227 43.47 -11.35 3.76
N GLU A 228 44.43 -10.98 4.61
CA GLU A 228 44.91 -11.80 5.72
C GLU A 228 43.84 -11.97 6.81
N GLN A 229 43.06 -10.92 7.09
CA GLN A 229 41.96 -10.98 8.07
C GLN A 229 40.82 -11.87 7.59
N ILE A 230 40.44 -11.76 6.31
CA ILE A 230 39.40 -12.59 5.70
C ILE A 230 39.81 -14.07 5.74
N LEU A 231 41.07 -14.38 5.39
CA LEU A 231 41.60 -15.74 5.46
C LEU A 231 41.59 -16.29 6.90
N HIS A 232 41.91 -15.45 7.89
CA HIS A 232 41.86 -15.85 9.30
C HIS A 232 40.42 -16.15 9.77
N TYR A 233 39.46 -15.31 9.40
CA TYR A 233 38.04 -15.57 9.69
C TYR A 233 37.54 -16.83 8.97
N TYR A 234 37.99 -17.08 7.74
CA TYR A 234 37.62 -18.28 6.98
C TYR A 234 38.12 -19.56 7.63
N GLN A 235 39.40 -19.58 8.04
CA GLN A 235 39.98 -20.72 8.77
C GLN A 235 39.26 -20.97 10.09
N THR A 236 38.87 -19.90 10.79
CA THR A 236 38.12 -19.99 12.05
C THR A 236 36.70 -20.49 11.82
N PHE A 237 36.05 -20.06 10.74
CA PHE A 237 34.71 -20.50 10.34
C PHE A 237 34.73 -21.98 9.96
N GLN A 238 35.64 -22.42 9.09
CA GLN A 238 35.77 -23.84 8.70
C GLN A 238 36.11 -24.75 9.89
N LYS A 239 36.91 -24.27 10.85
CA LYS A 239 37.26 -25.05 12.06
C LYS A 239 36.04 -25.29 12.96
N ASN A 240 35.16 -24.31 13.08
CA ASN A 240 33.97 -24.40 13.94
C ASN A 240 32.73 -24.90 13.18
N CYS A 241 32.73 -24.83 11.85
CA CYS A 241 31.65 -25.16 10.95
C CYS A 241 32.19 -25.99 9.75
N PRO A 242 32.45 -27.31 9.95
CA PRO A 242 33.04 -28.17 8.92
C PRO A 242 32.11 -28.45 7.74
N SER A 243 30.80 -28.17 7.88
CA SER A 243 29.80 -28.24 6.81
C SER A 243 29.92 -27.09 5.79
N GLY A 244 30.59 -25.98 6.16
CA GLY A 244 30.75 -24.78 5.30
C GLY A 244 29.57 -23.79 5.33
N HIS A 245 28.54 -24.06 6.14
CA HIS A 245 27.32 -23.26 6.26
C HIS A 245 26.70 -23.49 7.65
N LEU A 246 26.13 -22.46 8.28
CA LEU A 246 25.51 -22.55 9.60
C LEU A 246 23.99 -22.69 9.47
N SER A 247 23.43 -23.78 9.99
CA SER A 247 21.97 -23.88 10.17
C SER A 247 21.47 -22.98 11.31
N LYS A 248 20.16 -22.72 11.37
CA LYS A 248 19.51 -21.95 12.44
C LYS A 248 19.92 -22.39 13.84
N SER A 249 19.91 -23.70 14.09
CA SER A 249 20.28 -24.27 15.39
C SER A 249 21.76 -24.06 15.73
N GLU A 250 22.66 -24.19 14.75
CA GLU A 250 24.10 -24.02 14.93
C GLU A 250 24.48 -22.54 15.09
N PHE A 251 23.77 -21.64 14.39
CA PHE A 251 23.92 -20.20 14.56
C PHE A 251 23.54 -19.75 15.97
N ILE A 252 22.38 -20.18 16.49
CA ILE A 252 21.94 -19.85 17.86
C ILE A 252 23.02 -20.25 18.86
N ASP A 253 23.50 -21.49 18.74
CA ASP A 253 24.49 -22.07 19.65
C ASP A 253 25.87 -21.38 19.56
N PHE A 254 26.29 -20.99 18.36
CA PHE A 254 27.51 -20.25 18.09
C PHE A 254 27.43 -18.80 18.58
N TYR A 255 26.33 -18.10 18.27
CA TYR A 255 26.13 -16.68 18.58
C TYR A 255 25.96 -16.44 20.09
N GLN A 256 25.27 -17.35 20.80
CA GLN A 256 25.18 -17.31 22.27
C GLN A 256 26.56 -17.50 22.94
N LYS A 257 27.42 -18.38 22.40
CA LYS A 257 28.80 -18.55 22.89
C LYS A 257 29.65 -17.30 22.66
N LEU A 258 29.47 -16.62 21.53
CA LEU A 258 30.20 -15.39 21.18
C LEU A 258 29.85 -14.21 22.12
N LEU A 259 28.57 -14.01 22.43
CA LEU A 259 28.10 -12.85 23.21
C LEU A 259 28.20 -13.03 24.74
N ARG A 260 28.43 -14.26 25.22
CA ARG A 260 28.47 -14.61 26.65
C ARG A 260 27.19 -14.16 27.38
N SER A 261 26.04 -14.26 26.73
CA SER A 261 24.71 -13.99 27.31
C SER A 261 23.68 -14.98 26.75
N LYS A 262 22.76 -15.47 27.60
CA LYS A 262 21.57 -16.19 27.14
C LYS A 262 20.61 -15.19 26.50
N LEU A 263 20.63 -15.09 25.18
CA LEU A 263 19.58 -14.41 24.42
C LEU A 263 18.38 -15.35 24.29
N SER A 264 17.17 -14.81 24.18
CA SER A 264 15.98 -15.62 23.91
C SER A 264 16.11 -16.27 22.53
N GLU A 265 15.59 -17.49 22.39
CA GLU A 265 15.57 -18.23 21.13
C GLU A 265 14.93 -17.37 20.02
N VAL A 266 13.80 -16.73 20.33
CA VAL A 266 13.04 -15.80 19.48
C VAL A 266 13.91 -14.63 18.95
N TYR A 267 14.76 -14.04 19.78
CA TYR A 267 15.64 -12.95 19.33
C TYR A 267 16.78 -13.47 18.44
N CYS A 268 17.25 -14.70 18.69
CA CYS A 268 18.24 -15.32 17.80
C CYS A 268 17.63 -15.74 16.46
N GLU A 269 16.34 -16.08 16.40
CA GLU A 269 15.65 -16.31 15.11
C GLU A 269 15.57 -15.03 14.29
N PHE A 270 15.25 -13.92 14.94
CA PHE A 270 15.24 -12.60 14.30
C PHE A 270 16.62 -12.25 13.71
N LEU A 271 17.69 -12.44 14.49
CA LEU A 271 19.05 -12.23 14.02
C LEU A 271 19.48 -13.24 12.95
N PHE A 272 18.96 -14.46 12.96
CA PHE A 272 19.28 -15.44 11.93
C PHE A 272 18.77 -14.97 10.55
N HIS A 273 17.53 -14.50 10.48
CA HIS A 273 16.96 -13.94 9.25
C HIS A 273 17.70 -12.66 8.81
N ALA A 274 18.14 -11.82 9.75
CA ALA A 274 18.97 -10.67 9.43
C ALA A 274 20.33 -11.04 8.81
N PHE A 275 20.86 -12.22 9.13
CA PHE A 275 22.16 -12.68 8.63
C PHE A 275 21.99 -13.39 7.27
N ASP A 276 20.92 -14.16 7.06
CA ASP A 276 20.56 -14.81 5.79
C ASP A 276 19.89 -13.82 4.81
N SER A 277 20.62 -12.75 4.48
CA SER A 277 20.12 -11.63 3.66
C SER A 277 20.59 -11.66 2.20
N LEU A 278 21.52 -12.57 1.84
CA LEU A 278 22.05 -12.66 0.48
C LEU A 278 21.48 -13.86 -0.28
N ALA A 279 21.41 -15.03 0.37
CA ALA A 279 20.94 -16.27 -0.27
C ALA A 279 19.47 -16.58 0.04
N GLN A 280 18.96 -16.19 1.22
CA GLN A 280 17.63 -16.58 1.72
C GLN A 280 17.40 -18.10 1.62
N ASP A 281 18.43 -18.88 1.94
CA ASP A 281 18.45 -20.33 1.77
C ASP A 281 18.29 -21.11 3.09
N ASP A 282 17.92 -20.43 4.18
CA ASP A 282 17.83 -20.94 5.55
C ASP A 282 19.19 -21.41 6.12
N PHE A 283 20.31 -20.96 5.52
CA PHE A 283 21.67 -21.20 6.00
C PHE A 283 22.53 -19.94 5.94
N ILE A 284 23.37 -19.73 6.94
CA ILE A 284 24.32 -18.60 6.92
C ILE A 284 25.63 -19.09 6.31
N GLN A 285 25.94 -18.58 5.12
CA GLN A 285 27.20 -18.85 4.42
C GLN A 285 28.34 -17.96 4.96
N PHE A 286 29.59 -18.30 4.63
CA PHE A 286 30.75 -17.54 5.13
C PHE A 286 30.72 -16.05 4.78
N ASP A 287 30.17 -15.70 3.62
CA ASP A 287 30.13 -14.32 3.14
C ASP A 287 29.17 -13.47 3.99
N GLU A 288 27.99 -14.03 4.28
CA GLU A 288 26.96 -13.45 5.15
C GLU A 288 27.46 -13.33 6.59
N TYR A 289 28.11 -14.38 7.11
CA TYR A 289 28.77 -14.37 8.41
C TYR A 289 29.79 -13.22 8.51
N LEU A 290 30.65 -13.06 7.51
CA LEU A 290 31.72 -12.07 7.55
C LEU A 290 31.21 -10.63 7.42
N ILE A 291 30.20 -10.41 6.57
CA ILE A 291 29.52 -9.11 6.45
C ILE A 291 28.85 -8.74 7.76
N ALA A 292 28.16 -9.68 8.40
CA ALA A 292 27.51 -9.42 9.68
C ALA A 292 28.53 -9.12 10.80
N ILE A 293 29.67 -9.82 10.85
CA ILE A 293 30.77 -9.53 11.79
C ILE A 293 31.35 -8.13 11.55
N TYR A 294 31.54 -7.73 10.29
CA TYR A 294 32.00 -6.38 9.96
C TYR A 294 31.02 -5.31 10.44
N ILE A 295 29.72 -5.51 10.23
CA ILE A 295 28.68 -4.56 10.64
C ILE A 295 28.63 -4.43 12.17
N HIS A 296 28.87 -5.52 12.89
CA HIS A 296 28.97 -5.52 14.36
C HIS A 296 30.35 -5.05 14.90
N SER A 297 31.33 -4.82 14.04
CA SER A 297 32.65 -4.32 14.44
C SER A 297 32.65 -2.81 14.72
N ASN A 298 33.76 -2.31 15.29
CA ASN A 298 33.99 -0.87 15.44
C ASN A 298 34.38 -0.17 14.12
N GLY A 299 34.51 -0.91 13.01
CA GLY A 299 34.96 -0.39 11.72
C GLY A 299 33.83 0.13 10.81
N SER A 300 32.58 -0.22 11.09
CA SER A 300 31.40 0.24 10.34
C SER A 300 30.82 1.54 10.91
N THR A 301 30.32 2.40 10.02
CA THR A 301 29.65 3.65 10.36
C THR A 301 28.27 3.40 10.96
N SER A 302 27.75 4.32 11.78
CA SER A 302 26.39 4.22 12.34
C SER A 302 25.31 4.13 11.26
N ARG A 303 25.57 4.71 10.08
CA ARG A 303 24.68 4.64 8.92
C ARG A 303 24.68 3.25 8.29
N GLU A 304 25.85 2.66 8.03
CA GLU A 304 25.97 1.28 7.52
C GLU A 304 25.28 0.27 8.45
N LYS A 305 25.33 0.50 9.78
CA LYS A 305 24.64 -0.34 10.78
C LYS A 305 23.12 -0.25 10.69
N LEU A 306 22.58 0.95 10.48
CA LEU A 306 21.13 1.15 10.35
C LEU A 306 20.59 0.69 9.01
N GLU A 307 21.33 0.89 7.92
CA GLU A 307 20.92 0.38 6.60
C GLU A 307 20.88 -1.15 6.59
N TRP A 308 21.81 -1.81 7.29
CA TRP A 308 21.74 -3.26 7.48
C TRP A 308 20.57 -3.67 8.38
N LEU A 309 20.35 -2.95 9.49
CA LEU A 309 19.25 -3.26 10.38
C LEU A 309 17.89 -3.03 9.71
N TYR A 310 17.77 -2.02 8.85
CA TYR A 310 16.59 -1.78 8.03
C TYR A 310 16.25 -3.00 7.17
N ASN A 311 17.24 -3.50 6.43
CA ASN A 311 17.08 -4.70 5.61
C ASN A 311 16.81 -5.96 6.45
N ALA A 312 17.17 -5.97 7.72
CA ALA A 312 16.84 -7.05 8.65
C ALA A 312 15.42 -6.93 9.24
N TYR A 313 14.85 -5.74 9.19
CA TYR A 313 13.56 -5.39 9.79
C TYR A 313 12.42 -5.50 8.77
N ASP A 314 12.73 -5.16 7.51
CA ASP A 314 11.96 -5.46 6.30
C ASP A 314 12.07 -6.96 5.99
N ARG A 315 11.12 -7.74 6.50
CA ARG A 315 11.17 -9.21 6.50
C ARG A 315 10.66 -9.78 5.17
N ASP A 316 9.69 -9.11 4.55
CA ASP A 316 9.15 -9.51 3.25
C ASP A 316 9.89 -8.89 2.07
N THR A 317 10.90 -8.05 2.34
CA THR A 317 11.78 -7.40 1.37
C THR A 317 11.02 -6.50 0.39
N ASP A 318 9.88 -5.96 0.83
CA ASP A 318 9.05 -5.03 0.05
C ASP A 318 9.67 -3.63 -0.06
N GLY A 319 10.81 -3.41 0.61
CA GLY A 319 11.56 -2.17 0.59
C GLY A 319 11.05 -1.15 1.60
N PHE A 320 10.07 -1.50 2.44
CA PHE A 320 9.48 -0.71 3.51
C PHE A 320 9.44 -1.52 4.81
N ILE A 321 9.20 -0.85 5.95
CA ILE A 321 8.87 -1.54 7.21
C ILE A 321 7.42 -1.22 7.55
N SER A 322 6.57 -2.25 7.53
CA SER A 322 5.16 -2.18 7.85
C SER A 322 4.90 -2.13 9.36
N TYR A 323 3.67 -1.78 9.75
CA TYR A 323 3.24 -1.80 11.15
C TYR A 323 3.41 -3.18 11.80
N GLU A 324 3.16 -4.25 11.05
CA GLU A 324 3.24 -5.61 11.60
C GLU A 324 4.69 -6.09 11.77
N GLU A 325 5.62 -5.55 11.00
CA GLU A 325 7.05 -5.78 11.20
C GLU A 325 7.58 -4.98 12.40
N ILE A 326 7.22 -3.71 12.53
CA ILE A 326 7.50 -2.92 13.74
C ILE A 326 6.95 -3.60 14.99
N LYS A 327 5.75 -4.18 14.92
CA LYS A 327 5.15 -4.93 16.02
C LYS A 327 5.93 -6.17 16.42
N GLN A 328 6.42 -6.93 15.44
CA GLN A 328 7.27 -8.09 15.70
C GLN A 328 8.62 -7.68 16.33
N ILE A 329 9.21 -6.58 15.85
CA ILE A 329 10.46 -6.02 16.40
C ILE A 329 10.26 -5.60 17.87
N VAL A 330 9.18 -4.86 18.16
CA VAL A 330 8.87 -4.43 19.54
C VAL A 330 8.59 -5.63 20.44
N ASP A 331 7.87 -6.65 19.96
CA ASP A 331 7.62 -7.86 20.74
C ASP A 331 8.93 -8.61 21.06
N ALA A 332 9.84 -8.72 20.08
CA ALA A 332 11.16 -9.33 20.26
C ALA A 332 12.02 -8.55 21.27
N ILE A 333 11.99 -7.20 21.22
CA ILE A 333 12.68 -6.33 22.18
C ILE A 333 12.10 -6.49 23.59
N PHE A 334 10.78 -6.61 23.73
CA PHE A 334 10.14 -6.84 25.02
C PHE A 334 10.58 -8.16 25.65
N ILE A 335 10.67 -9.22 24.85
CA ILE A 335 11.20 -10.51 25.29
C ILE A 335 12.67 -10.37 25.68
N LEU A 336 13.48 -9.66 24.88
CA LEU A 336 14.92 -9.49 25.13
C LEU A 336 15.21 -8.79 26.47
N TYR A 337 14.40 -7.80 26.84
CA TYR A 337 14.59 -7.00 28.05
C TYR A 337 13.67 -7.38 29.21
N ASP A 338 12.89 -8.47 29.09
CA ASP A 338 11.92 -8.93 30.10
C ASP A 338 10.92 -7.82 30.49
N ILE A 339 10.39 -7.12 29.48
CA ILE A 339 9.43 -6.03 29.67
C ILE A 339 8.05 -6.61 29.92
N ASP A 340 7.46 -6.22 31.06
CA ASP A 340 6.14 -6.65 31.49
C ASP A 340 5.03 -6.18 30.54
N ARG A 341 4.40 -7.14 29.86
CA ARG A 341 3.32 -6.95 28.90
C ARG A 341 2.01 -6.49 29.54
N GLU A 342 1.82 -6.69 30.85
CA GLU A 342 0.63 -6.19 31.56
C GLU A 342 0.68 -4.67 31.78
N LYS A 343 1.89 -4.10 31.80
CA LYS A 343 2.11 -2.65 32.01
C LYS A 343 2.33 -1.88 30.72
N HIS A 344 2.79 -2.55 29.67
CA HIS A 344 3.17 -1.92 28.40
C HIS A 344 2.59 -2.73 27.23
N SER A 345 1.77 -2.08 26.40
CA SER A 345 1.21 -2.71 25.20
C SER A 345 2.21 -2.63 24.05
N VAL A 346 2.53 -3.79 23.49
CA VAL A 346 3.37 -3.92 22.28
C VAL A 346 2.72 -3.13 21.13
N ALA A 347 1.42 -3.35 20.88
CA ALA A 347 0.69 -2.67 19.80
C ALA A 347 0.72 -1.14 19.92
N TYR A 348 0.60 -0.62 21.15
CA TYR A 348 0.67 0.81 21.41
C TYR A 348 2.07 1.38 21.15
N ILE A 349 3.11 0.72 21.64
CA ILE A 349 4.49 1.17 21.41
C ILE A 349 4.89 1.07 19.94
N SER A 350 4.42 0.05 19.23
CA SER A 350 4.60 -0.08 17.78
C SER A 350 3.95 1.05 17.01
N TYR A 351 2.74 1.45 17.41
CA TYR A 351 2.05 2.58 16.79
C TYR A 351 2.80 3.89 17.02
N GLU A 352 3.28 4.13 18.25
CA GLU A 352 4.07 5.33 18.56
C GLU A 352 5.40 5.35 17.79
N ILE A 353 6.06 4.21 17.61
CA ILE A 353 7.28 4.12 16.79
C ILE A 353 6.97 4.42 15.33
N MET A 354 5.87 3.88 14.80
CA MET A 354 5.41 4.17 13.44
C MET A 354 5.17 5.67 13.25
N ALA A 355 4.40 6.30 14.13
CA ALA A 355 4.08 7.72 14.07
C ALA A 355 5.31 8.65 14.23
N ILE A 356 6.44 8.17 14.73
CA ILE A 356 7.69 8.93 14.81
C ILE A 356 8.52 8.79 13.53
N LEU A 357 8.49 7.61 12.90
CA LEU A 357 9.34 7.26 11.77
C LEU A 357 8.69 7.53 10.42
N ASP A 358 7.39 7.29 10.29
CA ASP A 358 6.59 7.62 9.11
C ASP A 358 6.43 9.15 9.03
N LEU A 359 7.19 9.80 8.14
CA LEU A 359 7.22 11.27 8.04
C LEU A 359 6.28 11.79 6.95
N ASN A 360 5.83 10.92 6.05
CA ASN A 360 4.92 11.23 4.96
C ASN A 360 3.49 10.71 5.18
N ASP A 361 3.23 10.08 6.33
CA ASP A 361 1.95 9.49 6.75
C ASP A 361 1.42 8.48 5.72
N ASP A 362 2.30 7.63 5.17
CA ASP A 362 1.95 6.60 4.19
C ASP A 362 1.73 5.19 4.79
N ASP A 363 1.70 5.10 6.13
CA ASP A 363 1.58 3.89 6.94
C ASP A 363 2.71 2.87 6.71
N LYS A 364 3.84 3.32 6.14
CA LYS A 364 5.06 2.53 5.93
C LYS A 364 6.29 3.34 6.33
N ILE A 365 7.38 2.65 6.66
CA ILE A 365 8.66 3.32 6.95
C ILE A 365 9.63 3.03 5.82
N SER A 366 9.96 4.04 5.04
CA SER A 366 10.99 3.94 4.02
C SER A 366 12.40 3.89 4.61
N LYS A 367 13.38 3.43 3.82
CA LYS A 367 14.79 3.39 4.22
C LYS A 367 15.32 4.77 4.61
N GLN A 368 14.86 5.81 3.93
CA GLN A 368 15.31 7.17 4.19
C GLN A 368 14.75 7.70 5.52
N GLU A 369 13.51 7.34 5.85
CA GLU A 369 12.86 7.62 7.13
C GLU A 369 13.53 6.87 8.29
N PHE A 370 13.79 5.58 8.12
CA PHE A 370 14.46 4.77 9.13
C PHE A 370 15.90 5.26 9.40
N VAL A 371 16.65 5.64 8.37
CA VAL A 371 18.01 6.20 8.55
C VAL A 371 17.96 7.59 9.18
N ASN A 372 16.88 8.36 8.98
CA ASN A 372 16.68 9.64 9.65
C ASN A 372 16.48 9.52 11.18
N MET A 373 16.19 8.31 11.69
CA MET A 373 16.15 7.98 13.12
C MET A 373 17.46 8.33 13.86
N LEU A 374 18.62 8.41 13.18
CA LEU A 374 19.91 8.80 13.80
C LEU A 374 19.86 10.14 14.56
N LYS A 375 18.89 11.00 14.23
CA LYS A 375 18.66 12.27 14.94
C LYS A 375 18.08 12.05 16.34
N ASP A 376 17.36 10.96 16.55
CA ASP A 376 16.81 10.54 17.83
C ASP A 376 17.68 9.46 18.49
N LYS A 377 18.48 9.89 19.47
CA LYS A 377 19.41 9.01 20.18
C LYS A 377 18.70 7.96 21.04
N GLU A 378 17.47 8.20 21.45
CA GLU A 378 16.74 7.29 22.33
C GLU A 378 16.00 6.22 21.52
N LEU A 379 15.35 6.61 20.43
CA LEU A 379 14.72 5.67 19.51
C LEU A 379 15.77 4.73 18.88
N THR A 380 16.91 5.29 18.48
CA THR A 380 18.08 4.50 18.03
C THR A 380 18.58 3.54 19.12
N SER A 381 18.53 3.95 20.40
CA SER A 381 18.95 3.09 21.52
C SER A 381 17.97 1.94 21.79
N PHE A 382 16.70 2.12 21.47
CA PHE A 382 15.65 1.12 21.68
C PHE A 382 15.64 0.09 20.53
N LEU A 383 15.59 0.57 19.28
CA LEU A 383 15.57 -0.26 18.09
C LEU A 383 16.93 -0.87 17.74
N VAL A 384 18.05 -0.40 18.33
CA VAL A 384 19.37 -1.01 18.08
C VAL A 384 20.06 -1.46 19.37
N PRO A 385 19.65 -2.61 19.95
CA PRO A 385 20.23 -3.14 21.20
C PRO A 385 21.76 -3.34 21.16
N SER A 386 22.31 -3.65 19.98
CA SER A 386 23.73 -3.99 19.78
C SER A 386 24.67 -2.79 19.71
N LEU A 387 24.16 -1.56 19.56
CA LEU A 387 24.96 -0.34 19.43
C LEU A 387 25.55 0.19 20.76
N ILE A 388 25.21 -0.43 21.90
CA ILE A 388 25.61 0.07 23.22
C ILE A 388 26.69 -0.84 23.82
N LYS A 389 27.89 -0.25 24.03
CA LYS A 389 28.96 -0.86 24.84
C LYS A 389 28.37 -1.33 26.18
N LYS A 390 28.71 -2.57 26.56
CA LYS A 390 28.34 -3.38 27.74
C LYS A 390 28.34 -2.73 29.15
N GLN A 391 28.26 -1.41 29.29
CA GLN A 391 28.21 -0.73 30.59
C GLN A 391 26.98 0.20 30.68
N ASN A 392 26.08 -0.19 31.57
CA ASN A 392 25.04 0.63 32.19
C ASN A 392 23.70 0.85 31.45
N MET A 393 23.03 -0.24 31.06
CA MET A 393 21.56 -0.28 31.12
C MET A 393 21.15 -0.84 32.49
N ARG A 394 21.30 -0.03 33.54
CA ARG A 394 20.58 -0.28 34.80
C ARG A 394 19.15 0.23 34.58
N ALA A 395 18.17 -0.52 35.09
CA ALA A 395 16.72 -0.23 35.08
C ALA A 395 16.30 1.23 35.40
N ALA A 396 17.22 2.07 35.88
CA ALA A 396 17.07 3.50 36.07
C ALA A 396 16.94 4.36 34.79
N ARG A 397 17.34 3.88 33.60
CA ARG A 397 17.15 4.64 32.33
C ARG A 397 15.82 4.38 31.62
N LEU A 398 15.18 3.23 31.85
CA LEU A 398 13.79 2.98 31.45
C LEU A 398 12.81 3.93 32.14
N LEU A 399 13.17 4.50 33.30
CA LEU A 399 12.42 5.57 33.96
C LEU A 399 12.56 6.94 33.27
N HIS A 400 13.49 7.12 32.32
CA HIS A 400 13.71 8.40 31.63
C HIS A 400 12.90 8.56 30.34
N LEU A 401 12.52 7.45 29.68
CA LEU A 401 11.45 7.48 28.66
C LEU A 401 10.14 8.02 29.28
N ARG A 402 9.86 7.67 30.54
CA ARG A 402 8.77 8.28 31.32
C ARG A 402 8.96 9.79 31.59
N SER A 403 10.18 10.31 31.70
CA SER A 403 10.40 11.75 31.94
C SER A 403 10.43 12.58 30.66
N LEU A 404 10.86 12.02 29.53
CA LEU A 404 10.64 12.65 28.22
C LEU A 404 9.14 12.69 27.86
N LEU A 405 8.39 11.68 28.28
CA LEU A 405 6.92 11.64 28.28
C LEU A 405 6.24 12.51 29.35
N GLN A 406 7.01 13.19 30.22
CA GLN A 406 6.48 14.17 31.19
C GLN A 406 6.90 15.61 30.90
N THR A 407 8.00 15.84 30.17
CA THR A 407 8.39 17.20 29.73
C THR A 407 7.78 17.60 28.40
N ARG A 408 7.32 16.64 27.59
CA ARG A 408 6.08 16.88 26.85
C ARG A 408 4.98 16.43 27.78
N THR A 409 4.04 17.33 28.07
CA THR A 409 2.74 17.00 28.67
C THR A 409 2.34 15.61 28.21
N PRO A 410 1.84 14.72 29.10
CA PRO A 410 1.30 13.44 28.66
C PRO A 410 0.50 13.73 27.40
N CYS A 411 0.68 12.94 26.35
CA CYS A 411 -0.32 12.92 25.30
C CYS A 411 -1.59 12.31 25.96
N ARG A 412 -2.27 13.10 26.82
CA ARG A 412 -3.66 13.41 26.57
C ARG A 412 -3.63 13.65 25.07
N ALA A 413 -4.30 12.81 24.29
CA ALA A 413 -4.71 13.23 22.96
C ALA A 413 -5.12 14.69 23.15
N ASN A 414 -4.28 15.62 22.69
CA ASN A 414 -4.60 17.02 22.88
C ASN A 414 -5.79 17.14 21.98
N SER A 415 -6.96 17.11 22.60
CA SER A 415 -8.21 17.24 21.91
C SER A 415 -8.00 18.32 20.88
N ILE A 416 -8.28 18.02 19.61
CA ILE A 416 -8.23 18.98 18.52
C ILE A 416 -9.04 20.24 18.90
N LEU A 417 -9.96 20.08 19.86
CA LEU A 417 -10.75 21.10 20.51
C LEU A 417 -10.02 21.66 21.75
N SER A 418 -9.78 22.97 21.77
CA SER A 418 -9.14 23.67 22.88
C SER A 418 -9.91 23.65 24.22
N HIS A 419 -11.14 23.11 24.24
CA HIS A 419 -12.09 23.23 25.35
C HIS A 419 -12.83 21.92 25.70
N GLU A 420 -12.28 20.75 25.41
CA GLU A 420 -12.90 19.50 25.88
C GLU A 420 -12.91 19.39 27.41
N PRO A 421 -14.00 18.86 28.01
CA PRO A 421 -14.07 18.56 29.44
C PRO A 421 -12.95 17.63 29.89
N SER A 422 -12.42 17.84 31.10
CA SER A 422 -11.39 16.96 31.66
C SER A 422 -11.92 15.59 32.10
N GLY A 423 -13.24 15.40 32.11
CA GLY A 423 -13.91 14.15 32.45
C GLY A 423 -15.42 14.33 32.67
N PRO A 424 -16.16 13.22 32.86
CA PRO A 424 -17.59 13.27 33.17
C PRO A 424 -17.88 14.00 34.48
N LYS A 425 -19.01 14.71 34.54
CA LYS A 425 -19.48 15.44 35.72
C LYS A 425 -21.01 15.40 35.78
N MET A 426 -21.54 14.66 36.75
CA MET A 426 -22.98 14.55 36.99
C MET A 426 -23.43 15.58 38.04
N ASN A 427 -24.38 16.44 37.67
CA ASN A 427 -25.05 17.38 38.56
C ASN A 427 -26.39 16.84 39.10
N THR A 428 -27.02 15.92 38.36
CA THR A 428 -28.31 15.29 38.69
C THR A 428 -28.32 13.82 38.26
N GLU A 429 -29.35 13.08 38.68
CA GLU A 429 -29.64 11.74 38.13
C GLU A 429 -30.11 11.84 36.67
N ILE A 430 -30.04 10.74 35.91
CA ILE A 430 -30.54 10.67 34.53
C ILE A 430 -31.84 9.85 34.47
N PRO A 431 -32.93 10.38 33.87
CA PRO A 431 -33.09 11.76 33.42
C PRO A 431 -33.22 12.74 34.61
N GLY A 432 -32.63 13.93 34.45
CA GLY A 432 -32.70 14.99 35.44
C GLY A 432 -34.07 15.67 35.48
N PRO A 433 -34.33 16.57 36.45
CA PRO A 433 -35.62 17.24 36.61
C PRO A 433 -36.09 18.00 35.36
N LYS A 434 -35.20 18.72 34.67
CA LYS A 434 -35.54 19.45 33.46
C LYS A 434 -35.79 18.50 32.30
N SER A 435 -34.97 17.46 32.16
CA SER A 435 -35.20 16.40 31.15
C SER A 435 -36.55 15.73 31.35
N LYS A 436 -36.94 15.40 32.59
CA LYS A 436 -38.26 14.83 32.92
C LYS A 436 -39.41 15.78 32.56
N GLU A 437 -39.29 17.06 32.91
CA GLU A 437 -40.30 18.07 32.56
C GLU A 437 -40.46 18.21 31.04
N PHE A 438 -39.33 18.23 30.31
CA PHE A 438 -39.34 18.31 28.86
C PHE A 438 -39.94 17.06 28.22
N ILE A 439 -39.57 15.86 28.67
CA ILE A 439 -40.14 14.59 28.19
C ILE A 439 -41.66 14.59 28.38
N LYS A 440 -42.16 15.00 29.55
CA LYS A 440 -43.61 15.13 29.80
C LYS A 440 -44.30 16.14 28.87
N LYS A 441 -43.59 17.19 28.46
CA LYS A 441 -44.09 18.13 27.45
C LYS A 441 -44.09 17.48 26.06
N LEU A 442 -43.03 16.75 25.72
CA LEU A 442 -42.87 16.04 24.45
C LEU A 442 -43.95 14.96 24.27
N GLU A 443 -44.34 14.25 25.33
CA GLU A 443 -45.43 13.25 25.35
C GLU A 443 -46.75 13.77 24.77
N LYS A 444 -46.99 15.09 24.85
CA LYS A 444 -48.21 15.71 24.32
C LYS A 444 -48.21 15.85 22.79
N THR A 445 -47.03 15.83 22.18
CA THR A 445 -46.85 16.11 20.73
C THR A 445 -46.27 14.91 19.99
N GLN A 446 -45.46 14.09 20.64
CA GLN A 446 -44.76 12.96 20.04
C GLN A 446 -44.55 11.86 21.09
N ASN A 447 -44.51 10.61 20.65
CA ASN A 447 -44.15 9.49 21.51
C ASN A 447 -42.66 9.57 21.92
N PRO A 448 -42.33 9.79 23.20
CA PRO A 448 -40.95 9.88 23.67
C PRO A 448 -40.48 8.59 24.35
N PHE A 449 -41.14 7.46 24.09
CA PHE A 449 -40.89 6.19 24.76
C PHE A 449 -39.40 5.74 24.72
N SER A 450 -38.65 6.13 23.69
CA SER A 450 -37.21 5.84 23.59
C SER A 450 -36.29 6.95 24.10
N THR A 451 -36.83 8.07 24.58
CA THR A 451 -36.04 9.21 25.04
C THR A 451 -35.47 8.94 26.43
N VAL A 452 -34.14 8.90 26.55
CA VAL A 452 -33.44 8.63 27.81
C VAL A 452 -33.24 9.92 28.63
N PHE A 453 -32.80 10.98 27.97
CA PHE A 453 -32.66 12.34 28.50
C PHE A 453 -32.73 13.34 27.34
N VAL A 454 -32.71 14.64 27.64
CA VAL A 454 -32.74 15.69 26.61
C VAL A 454 -31.35 16.27 26.45
N LEU A 455 -30.76 16.03 25.28
CA LEU A 455 -29.42 16.47 24.91
C LEU A 455 -29.38 17.99 24.63
N ASP A 456 -28.40 18.68 25.20
CA ASP A 456 -28.00 20.05 24.89
C ASP A 456 -26.80 20.00 23.92
N VAL A 457 -27.10 19.96 22.62
CA VAL A 457 -26.09 19.85 21.56
C VAL A 457 -25.16 21.07 21.55
N GLU A 458 -25.64 22.26 21.91
CA GLU A 458 -24.83 23.49 21.88
C GLU A 458 -23.70 23.45 22.93
N LYS A 459 -23.96 22.84 24.09
CA LYS A 459 -22.94 22.67 25.14
C LYS A 459 -22.12 21.39 25.00
N SER A 460 -22.56 20.44 24.19
CA SER A 460 -21.82 19.20 23.93
C SER A 460 -20.57 19.50 23.09
N ILE A 461 -19.45 18.84 23.36
CA ILE A 461 -18.20 19.11 22.65
C ILE A 461 -17.30 17.88 22.64
N GLY A 462 -16.72 17.56 21.49
CA GLY A 462 -15.85 16.40 21.34
C GLY A 462 -16.59 15.12 21.69
N ASN A 463 -15.98 14.27 22.52
CA ASN A 463 -16.58 13.02 22.95
C ASN A 463 -17.56 13.18 24.13
N TYR A 464 -17.90 14.42 24.52
CA TYR A 464 -18.75 14.69 25.68
C TYR A 464 -20.11 15.23 25.28
N SER A 465 -21.14 14.51 25.70
CA SER A 465 -22.53 14.95 25.64
C SER A 465 -22.91 15.72 26.91
N VAL A 466 -23.67 16.79 26.74
CA VAL A 466 -24.21 17.58 27.85
C VAL A 466 -25.73 17.51 27.78
N ASP A 467 -26.41 17.16 28.86
CA ASP A 467 -27.88 17.23 28.92
C ASP A 467 -28.37 18.62 29.37
N ILE A 468 -29.66 18.90 29.23
CA ILE A 468 -30.24 20.20 29.63
C ILE A 468 -30.20 20.45 31.15
N ASP A 469 -29.95 19.40 31.94
CA ASP A 469 -29.72 19.47 33.38
C ASP A 469 -28.25 19.83 33.72
N GLY A 470 -27.38 19.88 32.71
CA GLY A 470 -25.98 20.25 32.79
C GLY A 470 -25.04 19.09 33.15
N ASN A 471 -25.53 17.86 33.11
CA ASN A 471 -24.70 16.67 33.28
C ASN A 471 -23.76 16.54 32.08
N VAL A 472 -22.47 16.39 32.33
CA VAL A 472 -21.44 16.17 31.31
C VAL A 472 -21.08 14.68 31.31
N MET A 473 -21.28 14.00 30.19
CA MET A 473 -21.12 12.56 30.07
C MET A 473 -20.18 12.22 28.92
N LEU A 474 -19.25 11.29 29.14
CA LEU A 474 -18.49 10.70 28.05
C LEU A 474 -19.46 9.85 27.21
N ASP A 475 -19.65 10.23 25.95
CA ASP A 475 -20.53 9.54 25.03
C ASP A 475 -19.79 8.43 24.30
N VAL A 476 -19.98 7.19 24.77
CA VAL A 476 -19.48 5.97 24.13
C VAL A 476 -20.50 5.34 23.18
N TYR A 477 -21.65 6.00 22.99
CA TYR A 477 -22.73 5.55 22.11
C TYR A 477 -22.74 6.28 20.77
N GLU A 478 -22.23 7.52 20.74
CA GLU A 478 -21.99 8.34 19.55
C GLU A 478 -23.23 8.45 18.65
N GLN A 479 -24.41 8.52 19.26
CA GLN A 479 -25.72 8.51 18.58
C GLN A 479 -25.90 7.31 17.62
N ILE A 480 -25.56 6.09 18.07
CA ILE A 480 -25.50 4.88 17.22
C ILE A 480 -24.35 5.00 16.22
N ALA A 481 -23.16 5.39 16.70
CA ALA A 481 -21.95 5.57 15.89
C ALA A 481 -22.12 6.54 14.70
N SER A 482 -23.12 7.43 14.73
CA SER A 482 -23.34 8.42 13.68
C SER A 482 -22.58 9.72 13.91
N LEU A 483 -21.92 9.87 15.06
CA LEU A 483 -21.07 11.01 15.40
C LEU A 483 -19.62 10.57 15.69
N PRO A 484 -18.92 9.96 14.74
CA PRO A 484 -17.57 9.42 14.95
C PRO A 484 -16.50 10.51 15.21
N LEU A 485 -16.80 11.76 14.88
CA LEU A 485 -15.92 12.93 15.11
C LEU A 485 -16.34 13.75 16.33
N GLY A 486 -17.31 13.26 17.11
CA GLY A 486 -17.83 13.94 18.29
C GLY A 486 -18.73 15.16 18.00
N TYR A 487 -19.11 15.84 19.06
CA TYR A 487 -19.99 17.01 19.04
C TYR A 487 -19.24 18.30 18.68
N ASN A 488 -19.86 19.14 17.85
CA ASN A 488 -19.39 20.49 17.52
C ASN A 488 -17.95 20.58 16.99
N HIS A 489 -17.53 19.62 16.16
CA HIS A 489 -16.20 19.61 15.57
C HIS A 489 -15.95 20.85 14.67
N PRO A 490 -14.90 21.67 14.93
CA PRO A 490 -14.65 22.94 14.24
C PRO A 490 -14.47 22.79 12.73
N SER A 491 -13.82 21.72 12.27
CA SER A 491 -13.66 21.49 10.82
C SER A 491 -15.00 21.21 10.14
N ILE A 492 -15.92 20.51 10.81
CA ILE A 492 -17.27 20.27 10.27
C ILE A 492 -18.03 21.59 10.21
N GLN A 493 -17.97 22.40 11.28
CA GLN A 493 -18.59 23.73 11.29
C GLN A 493 -18.06 24.62 10.17
N LYS A 494 -16.76 24.61 9.90
CA LYS A 494 -16.14 25.35 8.77
C LYS A 494 -16.68 24.89 7.41
N VAL A 495 -16.87 23.58 7.20
CA VAL A 495 -17.45 23.05 5.95
C VAL A 495 -18.85 23.61 5.71
N PHE A 496 -19.69 23.69 6.73
CA PHE A 496 -21.04 24.27 6.61
C PHE A 496 -21.04 25.81 6.46
N GLN A 497 -19.95 26.47 6.81
CA GLN A 497 -19.78 27.92 6.62
C GLN A 497 -19.24 28.29 5.23
N ASP A 498 -18.74 27.32 4.43
CA ASP A 498 -18.27 27.58 3.08
C ASP A 498 -19.44 27.94 2.14
N PRO A 499 -19.46 29.15 1.55
CA PRO A 499 -20.50 29.55 0.60
C PRO A 499 -20.64 28.62 -0.61
N LYS A 500 -19.58 27.88 -0.98
CA LYS A 500 -19.62 26.90 -2.08
C LYS A 500 -20.56 25.74 -1.80
N ASN A 501 -20.79 25.39 -0.52
CA ASN A 501 -21.66 24.30 -0.12
C ASN A 501 -23.14 24.72 0.00
N LEU A 502 -23.41 26.02 0.04
CA LEU A 502 -24.75 26.56 0.30
C LEU A 502 -25.80 26.06 -0.70
N SER A 503 -25.44 25.99 -2.00
CA SER A 503 -26.37 25.55 -3.04
C SER A 503 -26.81 24.09 -2.84
N GLN A 504 -25.89 23.21 -2.44
CA GLN A 504 -26.19 21.80 -2.17
C GLN A 504 -27.05 21.65 -0.91
N LEU A 505 -26.74 22.42 0.14
CA LEU A 505 -27.46 22.39 1.41
C LEU A 505 -28.92 22.85 1.29
N VAL A 506 -29.17 23.88 0.48
CA VAL A 506 -30.52 24.47 0.34
C VAL A 506 -31.41 23.64 -0.58
N ASN A 507 -30.86 23.01 -1.62
CA ASN A 507 -31.67 22.46 -2.71
C ASN A 507 -32.00 20.96 -2.62
N ARG A 508 -31.53 20.23 -1.58
CA ARG A 508 -31.77 18.79 -1.34
C ARG A 508 -32.12 18.00 -2.62
N PRO A 509 -31.18 17.87 -3.58
CA PRO A 509 -31.47 17.26 -4.87
C PRO A 509 -31.84 15.78 -4.70
N ALA A 510 -32.76 15.29 -5.54
CA ALA A 510 -33.03 13.87 -5.66
C ALA A 510 -31.90 13.21 -6.45
N LEU A 511 -30.74 12.97 -5.82
CA LEU A 511 -29.48 12.57 -6.47
C LEU A 511 -29.58 11.34 -7.38
N GLY A 512 -30.54 10.43 -7.13
CA GLY A 512 -30.80 9.28 -8.01
C GLY A 512 -31.53 9.61 -9.33
N VAL A 513 -32.12 10.80 -9.45
CA VAL A 513 -32.87 11.27 -10.64
C VAL A 513 -32.22 12.51 -11.25
N HIS A 514 -31.74 13.43 -10.40
CA HIS A 514 -31.12 14.69 -10.76
C HIS A 514 -29.78 14.83 -10.02
N PRO A 515 -28.74 14.06 -10.39
CA PRO A 515 -27.42 14.23 -9.79
C PRO A 515 -26.85 15.60 -10.16
N THR A 516 -26.08 16.18 -9.24
CA THR A 516 -25.29 17.39 -9.52
C THR A 516 -23.99 17.00 -10.22
N PRO A 517 -23.35 17.89 -11.00
CA PRO A 517 -22.08 17.58 -11.67
C PRO A 517 -20.98 17.09 -10.71
N GLN A 518 -21.00 17.57 -9.45
CA GLN A 518 -20.01 17.22 -8.43
C GLN A 518 -20.25 15.84 -7.80
N PHE A 519 -21.41 15.23 -8.01
CA PHE A 519 -21.79 14.01 -7.30
C PHE A 519 -20.87 12.84 -7.64
N ILE A 520 -20.46 12.68 -8.90
CA ILE A 520 -19.55 11.58 -9.32
C ILE A 520 -18.19 11.72 -8.62
N THR A 521 -17.59 12.91 -8.68
CA THR A 521 -16.32 13.20 -8.01
C THR A 521 -16.41 12.96 -6.50
N GLN A 522 -17.52 13.35 -5.85
CA GLN A 522 -17.74 13.06 -4.43
C GLN A 522 -17.80 11.56 -4.14
N ILE A 523 -18.41 10.76 -5.01
CA ILE A 523 -18.43 9.30 -4.87
C ILE A 523 -17.02 8.72 -5.01
N GLU A 524 -16.28 9.11 -6.05
CA GLU A 524 -14.96 8.59 -6.38
C GLU A 524 -13.87 8.99 -5.38
N GLU A 525 -13.92 10.21 -4.86
CA GLU A 525 -12.88 10.73 -3.95
C GLU A 525 -13.18 10.46 -2.47
N ILE A 526 -14.46 10.25 -2.09
CA ILE A 526 -14.85 10.15 -0.67
C ILE A 526 -15.33 8.74 -0.31
N LEU A 527 -16.18 8.11 -1.14
CA LEU A 527 -16.84 6.85 -0.77
C LEU A 527 -16.16 5.60 -1.34
N LEU A 528 -15.72 5.63 -2.60
CA LEU A 528 -15.04 4.49 -3.22
C LEU A 528 -13.68 4.15 -2.60
N PRO A 529 -12.84 5.10 -2.14
CA PRO A 529 -11.55 4.76 -1.53
C PRO A 529 -11.68 3.98 -0.21
N VAL A 530 -12.84 4.09 0.46
CA VAL A 530 -13.17 3.35 1.68
C VAL A 530 -14.08 2.15 1.43
N ALA A 531 -14.36 1.82 0.17
CA ALA A 531 -15.16 0.66 -0.17
C ALA A 531 -14.38 -0.64 0.12
N PRO A 532 -15.05 -1.70 0.61
CA PRO A 532 -14.41 -3.00 0.80
C PRO A 532 -13.81 -3.54 -0.50
N LYS A 533 -12.65 -4.19 -0.42
CA LYS A 533 -11.96 -4.79 -1.57
C LYS A 533 -12.90 -5.69 -2.37
N GLY A 534 -12.92 -5.50 -3.69
CA GLY A 534 -13.79 -6.23 -4.62
C GLY A 534 -15.19 -5.65 -4.79
N LEU A 535 -15.52 -4.53 -4.12
CA LEU A 535 -16.77 -3.80 -4.34
C LEU A 535 -16.49 -2.48 -5.08
N GLU A 536 -16.85 -2.42 -6.35
CA GLU A 536 -16.56 -1.29 -7.24
C GLU A 536 -17.69 -0.25 -7.31
N TYR A 537 -18.83 -0.54 -6.69
CA TYR A 537 -20.03 0.29 -6.76
C TYR A 537 -20.54 0.66 -5.37
N VAL A 538 -21.00 1.90 -5.22
CA VAL A 538 -21.64 2.40 -4.00
C VAL A 538 -22.99 3.02 -4.31
N GLN A 539 -23.96 2.76 -3.43
CA GLN A 539 -25.28 3.36 -3.51
C GLN A 539 -25.59 4.07 -2.18
N PRO A 540 -25.52 5.41 -2.13
CA PRO A 540 -25.80 6.15 -0.90
C PRO A 540 -27.29 6.08 -0.54
N MET A 541 -27.56 5.95 0.75
CA MET A 541 -28.89 5.80 1.34
C MET A 541 -29.00 6.69 2.58
N MET A 542 -30.22 7.11 2.92
CA MET A 542 -30.41 8.15 3.96
C MET A 542 -30.07 7.69 5.38
N CYS A 543 -30.17 6.40 5.69
CA CYS A 543 -29.91 5.83 7.01
C CYS A 543 -29.65 4.32 6.91
N GLY A 544 -29.14 3.71 7.98
CA GLY A 544 -28.85 2.27 7.99
C GLY A 544 -30.05 1.36 7.69
N SER A 545 -31.27 1.71 8.14
CA SER A 545 -32.46 0.88 7.87
C SER A 545 -32.80 0.84 6.38
N CYS A 546 -32.78 1.98 5.68
CA CYS A 546 -33.03 1.99 4.24
C CYS A 546 -31.85 1.44 3.43
N SER A 547 -30.61 1.54 3.93
CA SER A 547 -29.47 0.83 3.33
C SER A 547 -29.69 -0.67 3.32
N ASN A 548 -30.11 -1.24 4.46
CA ASN A 548 -30.41 -2.66 4.57
C ASN A 548 -31.57 -3.07 3.67
N GLU A 549 -32.69 -2.34 3.65
CA GLU A 549 -33.79 -2.65 2.73
C GLU A 549 -33.42 -2.50 1.26
N ASN A 550 -32.53 -1.56 0.92
CA ASN A 550 -32.04 -1.45 -0.44
C ASN A 550 -31.17 -2.65 -0.83
N ALA A 551 -30.30 -3.10 0.07
CA ALA A 551 -29.52 -4.32 -0.13
C ALA A 551 -30.43 -5.55 -0.27
N PHE A 552 -31.48 -5.66 0.53
CA PHE A 552 -32.50 -6.71 0.46
C PHE A 552 -33.18 -6.76 -0.91
N LYS A 553 -33.57 -5.61 -1.46
CA LYS A 553 -34.12 -5.54 -2.82
C LYS A 553 -33.09 -5.93 -3.86
N ALA A 554 -31.87 -5.41 -3.77
CA ALA A 554 -30.81 -5.66 -4.74
C ALA A 554 -30.48 -7.16 -4.85
N ILE A 555 -30.36 -7.86 -3.72
CA ILE A 555 -30.07 -9.31 -3.74
C ILE A 555 -31.25 -10.13 -4.30
N CYS A 556 -32.49 -9.75 -3.99
CA CYS A 556 -33.68 -10.40 -4.57
C CYS A 556 -33.78 -10.19 -6.09
N ILE A 557 -33.48 -8.98 -6.57
CA ILE A 557 -33.44 -8.66 -8.01
C ILE A 557 -32.34 -9.48 -8.69
N TRP A 558 -31.12 -9.47 -8.12
CA TRP A 558 -29.99 -10.24 -8.64
C TRP A 558 -30.30 -11.75 -8.72
N TYR A 559 -30.91 -12.31 -7.67
CA TYR A 559 -31.32 -13.71 -7.64
C TYR A 559 -32.37 -14.01 -8.72
N ALA A 560 -33.41 -13.18 -8.82
CA ALA A 560 -34.44 -13.36 -9.84
C ALA A 560 -33.89 -13.21 -11.27
N ASP A 561 -32.97 -12.28 -11.48
CA ASP A 561 -32.32 -12.05 -12.79
C ASP A 561 -31.44 -13.23 -13.20
N LYS A 562 -30.67 -13.80 -12.27
CA LYS A 562 -29.93 -15.06 -12.46
C LYS A 562 -30.84 -16.20 -12.90
N HIS A 563 -32.04 -16.32 -12.33
CA HIS A 563 -33.02 -17.32 -12.75
C HIS A 563 -33.70 -17.01 -14.08
N ARG A 564 -33.82 -15.73 -14.43
CA ARG A 564 -34.39 -15.27 -15.70
C ARG A 564 -33.42 -15.46 -16.88
N ASP A 565 -32.11 -15.56 -16.60
CA ASP A 565 -31.05 -15.81 -17.59
C ASP A 565 -31.05 -14.76 -18.71
N GLY A 566 -31.13 -13.48 -18.32
CA GLY A 566 -31.11 -12.34 -19.24
C GLY A 566 -32.36 -12.16 -20.11
N LYS A 567 -33.40 -12.99 -19.96
CA LYS A 567 -34.67 -12.81 -20.70
C LYS A 567 -35.37 -11.52 -20.26
N PRO A 568 -36.10 -10.83 -21.16
CA PRO A 568 -36.91 -9.68 -20.75
C PRO A 568 -38.10 -10.11 -19.88
N PHE A 569 -38.66 -9.15 -19.13
CA PHE A 569 -39.89 -9.36 -18.36
C PHE A 569 -41.08 -9.65 -19.28
N THR A 570 -41.92 -10.60 -18.86
CA THR A 570 -43.19 -10.92 -19.51
C THR A 570 -44.30 -9.97 -19.08
N ASP A 571 -45.34 -9.82 -19.91
CA ASP A 571 -46.53 -9.03 -19.57
C ASP A 571 -47.22 -9.54 -18.30
N GLU A 572 -47.17 -10.84 -18.03
CA GLU A 572 -47.74 -11.44 -16.82
C GLU A 572 -46.95 -11.03 -15.57
N GLU A 573 -45.61 -11.06 -15.61
CA GLU A 573 -44.75 -10.56 -14.54
C GLU A 573 -45.02 -9.07 -14.27
N LEU A 574 -45.08 -8.26 -15.32
CA LEU A 574 -45.36 -6.83 -15.18
C LEU A 574 -46.73 -6.59 -14.53
N LYS A 575 -47.79 -7.27 -14.98
CA LYS A 575 -49.15 -7.10 -14.44
C LYS A 575 -49.30 -7.63 -13.02
N SER A 576 -48.72 -8.80 -12.71
CA SER A 576 -48.83 -9.43 -11.38
C SER A 576 -48.03 -8.68 -10.31
N SER A 577 -46.91 -8.05 -10.68
CA SER A 577 -46.09 -7.24 -9.75
C SER A 577 -46.88 -6.08 -9.13
N MET A 578 -47.77 -5.43 -9.91
CA MET A 578 -48.61 -4.32 -9.45
C MET A 578 -49.60 -4.70 -8.34
N TYR A 579 -49.82 -6.00 -8.13
CA TYR A 579 -50.67 -6.54 -7.07
C TYR A 579 -49.89 -7.34 -6.03
N ASN A 580 -48.55 -7.22 -6.01
CA ASN A 580 -47.64 -7.95 -5.13
C ASN A 580 -47.78 -9.48 -5.25
N LYS A 581 -48.03 -10.00 -6.47
CA LYS A 581 -48.21 -11.43 -6.73
C LYS A 581 -47.12 -11.99 -7.64
N ALA A 582 -46.86 -13.28 -7.50
CA ALA A 582 -46.06 -14.03 -8.47
C ALA A 582 -46.79 -14.08 -9.85
N PRO A 583 -46.05 -14.16 -10.98
CA PRO A 583 -44.59 -14.23 -11.06
C PRO A 583 -43.84 -12.90 -10.87
N GLY A 584 -44.52 -11.75 -10.92
CA GLY A 584 -43.88 -10.42 -10.86
C GLY A 584 -43.21 -10.09 -9.53
N CYS A 585 -43.81 -10.51 -8.42
CA CYS A 585 -43.20 -10.47 -7.09
C CYS A 585 -42.97 -11.92 -6.62
N PRO A 586 -41.75 -12.47 -6.79
CA PRO A 586 -41.47 -13.86 -6.46
C PRO A 586 -41.48 -14.09 -4.94
N THR A 587 -41.80 -15.31 -4.54
CA THR A 587 -41.78 -15.74 -3.14
C THR A 587 -40.35 -16.09 -2.72
N VAL A 588 -39.57 -15.06 -2.41
CA VAL A 588 -38.21 -15.19 -1.86
C VAL A 588 -38.19 -14.72 -0.40
N SER A 589 -37.32 -15.34 0.40
CA SER A 589 -37.15 -15.01 1.81
C SER A 589 -35.71 -14.69 2.14
N LEU A 590 -35.52 -13.79 3.10
CA LEU A 590 -34.20 -13.47 3.64
C LEU A 590 -34.03 -14.15 4.99
N MET A 591 -32.91 -14.83 5.19
CA MET A 591 -32.58 -15.41 6.49
C MET A 591 -31.79 -14.40 7.33
N SER A 592 -32.15 -14.26 8.60
CA SER A 592 -31.43 -13.38 9.53
C SER A 592 -31.14 -14.08 10.86
N PHE A 593 -30.21 -13.54 11.63
CA PHE A 593 -29.75 -14.17 12.86
C PHE A 593 -30.53 -13.73 14.11
N GLU A 594 -30.68 -14.65 15.05
CA GLU A 594 -31.15 -14.34 16.40
C GLU A 594 -30.28 -13.27 17.05
N GLY A 595 -30.91 -12.28 17.70
CA GLY A 595 -30.20 -11.16 18.32
C GLY A 595 -29.78 -10.03 17.37
N ALA A 596 -29.89 -10.21 16.04
CA ALA A 596 -29.47 -9.21 15.08
C ALA A 596 -30.36 -7.95 15.08
N PHE A 597 -29.79 -6.81 14.69
CA PHE A 597 -30.52 -5.55 14.52
C PHE A 597 -30.23 -4.94 13.14
N HIS A 598 -31.23 -4.94 12.26
CA HIS A 598 -31.11 -4.45 10.90
C HIS A 598 -31.88 -3.14 10.67
N GLY A 599 -32.69 -2.70 11.63
CA GLY A 599 -33.44 -1.45 11.52
C GLY A 599 -34.89 -1.58 11.97
N ARG A 600 -35.67 -0.52 11.72
CA ARG A 600 -37.06 -0.41 12.20
C ARG A 600 -38.09 -0.09 11.11
N THR A 601 -37.68 -0.02 9.85
CA THR A 601 -38.60 -0.01 8.70
C THR A 601 -39.15 -1.42 8.46
N PHE A 602 -40.35 -1.59 7.88
CA PHE A 602 -41.06 -2.89 7.85
C PHE A 602 -40.23 -4.07 7.32
N GLY A 603 -39.42 -3.88 6.27
CA GLY A 603 -38.55 -4.91 5.73
C GLY A 603 -37.36 -5.21 6.65
N ALA A 604 -36.60 -4.19 7.03
CA ALA A 604 -35.46 -4.32 7.95
C ALA A 604 -35.87 -4.86 9.33
N LEU A 605 -37.05 -4.48 9.79
CA LEU A 605 -37.61 -4.91 11.06
C LEU A 605 -37.96 -6.40 11.01
N SER A 606 -38.38 -6.92 9.86
CA SER A 606 -38.65 -8.35 9.69
C SER A 606 -37.40 -9.20 9.92
N CYS A 607 -36.21 -8.68 9.54
CA CYS A 607 -34.90 -9.28 9.84
C CYS A 607 -34.29 -8.89 11.21
N THR A 608 -35.00 -8.13 12.04
CA THR A 608 -34.51 -7.70 13.35
C THR A 608 -35.02 -8.62 14.46
N HIS A 609 -34.11 -9.10 15.32
CA HIS A 609 -34.38 -10.05 16.40
C HIS A 609 -33.68 -9.68 17.71
N SER A 610 -33.37 -8.40 17.92
CA SER A 610 -32.61 -7.94 19.09
C SER A 610 -33.45 -7.70 20.35
N LYS A 611 -34.64 -7.10 20.24
CA LYS A 611 -35.54 -6.80 21.39
C LYS A 611 -37.00 -6.87 20.97
N ALA A 612 -37.85 -7.46 21.84
CA ALA A 612 -39.28 -7.61 21.58
C ALA A 612 -39.99 -6.26 21.36
N ILE A 613 -39.63 -5.23 22.15
CA ILE A 613 -40.24 -3.91 22.07
C ILE A 613 -40.05 -3.20 20.72
N HIS A 614 -39.09 -3.64 19.91
CA HIS A 614 -38.91 -3.09 18.57
C HIS A 614 -40.00 -3.57 17.59
N LYS A 615 -40.66 -4.70 17.87
CA LYS A 615 -41.52 -5.43 16.92
C LYS A 615 -42.94 -5.70 17.40
N LEU A 616 -43.19 -5.59 18.70
CA LEU A 616 -44.50 -5.87 19.28
C LEU A 616 -45.59 -5.08 18.54
N ASP A 617 -46.68 -5.77 18.18
CA ASP A 617 -47.83 -5.22 17.46
C ASP A 617 -47.56 -4.70 16.02
N ILE A 618 -46.41 -5.02 15.42
CA ILE A 618 -46.04 -4.64 14.05
C ILE A 618 -46.07 -5.88 13.12
N PRO A 619 -46.79 -5.83 11.98
CA PRO A 619 -46.73 -6.91 10.98
C PRO A 619 -45.31 -7.18 10.48
N SER A 620 -44.98 -8.45 10.26
CA SER A 620 -43.65 -8.90 9.81
C SER A 620 -43.79 -9.81 8.60
N PHE A 621 -42.78 -9.80 7.72
CA PHE A 621 -42.63 -10.85 6.71
C PHE A 621 -42.33 -12.19 7.40
N ASP A 622 -42.87 -13.27 6.82
CA ASP A 622 -42.66 -14.65 7.29
C ASP A 622 -41.32 -15.18 6.77
N TRP A 623 -40.24 -14.63 7.32
CA TRP A 623 -38.87 -14.91 6.93
C TRP A 623 -38.13 -15.72 8.00
N PRO A 624 -37.24 -16.66 7.60
CA PRO A 624 -36.59 -17.57 8.52
C PRO A 624 -35.54 -16.88 9.40
N ILE A 625 -35.39 -17.40 10.62
CA ILE A 625 -34.43 -16.91 11.61
C ILE A 625 -33.45 -18.02 11.94
N ALA A 626 -32.14 -17.78 11.88
CA ALA A 626 -31.10 -18.72 12.24
C ALA A 626 -30.49 -18.40 13.62
N PRO A 627 -30.12 -19.40 14.43
CA PRO A 627 -29.37 -19.16 15.67
C PRO A 627 -28.00 -18.53 15.37
N PHE A 628 -27.55 -17.61 16.22
CA PHE A 628 -26.21 -17.01 16.16
C PHE A 628 -25.32 -17.59 17.28
N PRO A 629 -24.07 -17.99 16.99
CA PRO A 629 -23.21 -18.63 17.98
C PRO A 629 -22.90 -17.69 19.15
N ARG A 630 -23.11 -18.18 20.39
CA ARG A 630 -22.80 -17.46 21.62
C ARG A 630 -21.58 -18.07 22.31
N TYR A 631 -20.40 -17.63 21.91
CA TYR A 631 -19.15 -18.14 22.47
C TYR A 631 -18.91 -17.71 23.92
N LYS A 632 -18.22 -18.60 24.64
CA LYS A 632 -17.64 -18.34 25.94
C LYS A 632 -16.17 -17.97 25.78
N TYR A 633 -15.77 -16.92 26.50
CA TYR A 633 -14.41 -16.40 26.52
C TYR A 633 -13.76 -16.67 27.89
N PRO A 634 -12.44 -16.90 27.95
CA PRO A 634 -11.49 -17.01 26.83
C PRO A 634 -11.76 -18.23 25.92
N LEU A 635 -11.50 -18.11 24.62
CA LEU A 635 -11.90 -19.12 23.62
C LEU A 635 -11.20 -20.46 23.85
N GLU A 636 -9.91 -20.39 24.17
CA GLU A 636 -9.01 -21.53 24.40
C GLU A 636 -9.45 -22.35 25.62
N ALA A 637 -10.09 -21.71 26.60
CA ALA A 637 -10.58 -22.36 27.81
C ALA A 637 -11.97 -23.00 27.63
N ASN A 638 -12.67 -22.71 26.54
CA ASN A 638 -14.07 -23.12 26.31
C ASN A 638 -14.27 -23.79 24.94
N GLU A 639 -13.22 -24.38 24.36
CA GLU A 639 -13.26 -24.99 23.01
C GLU A 639 -14.39 -26.01 22.86
N ARG A 640 -14.62 -26.85 23.88
CA ARG A 640 -15.68 -27.87 23.85
C ARG A 640 -17.07 -27.23 23.82
N GLU A 641 -17.31 -26.22 24.65
CA GLU A 641 -18.58 -25.50 24.71
C GLU A 641 -18.84 -24.73 23.42
N ASN A 642 -17.81 -24.10 22.86
CA ASN A 642 -17.90 -23.33 21.62
C ASN A 642 -18.11 -24.25 20.41
N ALA A 643 -17.41 -25.38 20.31
CA ALA A 643 -17.62 -26.38 19.26
C ALA A 643 -19.03 -26.97 19.29
N LYS A 644 -19.60 -27.21 20.48
CA LYS A 644 -21.00 -27.63 20.62
C LYS A 644 -21.98 -26.54 20.20
N GLU A 645 -21.66 -25.29 20.49
CA GLU A 645 -22.48 -24.16 20.06
C GLU A 645 -22.45 -24.02 18.54
N ASP A 646 -21.30 -24.25 17.90
CA ASP A 646 -21.17 -24.33 16.45
C ASP A 646 -22.01 -25.45 15.85
N GLU A 647 -21.89 -26.67 16.37
CA GLU A 647 -22.71 -27.80 15.94
C GLU A 647 -24.20 -27.47 16.07
N LYS A 648 -24.62 -26.85 17.17
CA LYS A 648 -26.01 -26.44 17.40
C LYS A 648 -26.46 -25.34 16.44
N CYS A 649 -25.61 -24.36 16.14
CA CYS A 649 -25.94 -23.26 15.23
C CYS A 649 -25.97 -23.70 13.76
N LEU A 650 -25.13 -24.66 13.40
CA LEU A 650 -25.06 -25.27 12.07
C LEU A 650 -26.05 -26.41 11.88
N ALA A 651 -26.61 -26.97 12.96
CA ALA A 651 -27.63 -28.02 12.89
C ALA A 651 -28.91 -27.49 12.23
N ARG A 652 -28.96 -27.65 10.91
CA ARG A 652 -30.12 -27.46 10.06
C ARG A 652 -30.19 -28.52 8.98
#